data_AF-G7LV28-F1
#
_entry.id   AF-G7LV28-F1
#
_cell.length_a   1.000
_cell.length_b   1.000
_cell.length_c   1.000
_cell.angle_alpha   90.00
_cell.angle_beta   90.00
_cell.angle_gamma   90.00
#
_symmetry.space_group_name_H-M   'P 1'
#
loop_
_entity.id
_entity.type
_entity.pdbx_description
1 polymer ?
#
loop_
_entity_poly.entity_id
_entity_poly.type
_entity_poly.pdbx_seq_one_letter_code
_entity_poly.pdbx_strand_id
1 'polypeptide(L)'
;MDTFSTLASEFRTSVSVNLTKVRQTRGMTLSGLAEVSGIGKATLSGIEAGRGNPTIETVWKLARALDVPFGELIDADNEQTVDSVSEGVSVRLINRQNTPRVIETYIMELAPRTKRYADSHMTGVEESVVVLKGQVLVGQSTAPVFRSTGQSYSFKGDSQHLYQSLGEPCSLMVSVIYPVLSEITLGAYDVQRDWPQTEEDWTGLKQQADRMALESRQGVNAVRLSFKQFPVDKPSAFSQLMQKLDVPAFSGASGSQTFIVDEQGLMLIYLSRQGKHTLLPLPKLNNPMLRQAVELCNRSYSLWNPLDESEIAILRELSQSKLACLSTLAAESLTRHGHPAVPLRATPAYEHSEMVEKSTDVVLFEDRINVDSYAAYELVRPAYAKQSVAIALHLEQVFQGQAGHILDVGTGPGSPLKMVLELMPQLEATTVDPSETAFNHLQKLFNGYDNVHSLKASITELPVPENPYLAAISVGASHHLDTFDFLTSVRRQLKPDGIFIVSDEMICPFGDARGRKLALISHHLQYIADTLAPVPVDELVSPEESLVRVIQHNVPLALFEARTGDLARAEYRCRNLVELLKKLVLPTQSGHPLLAFYRLHFLELEALVAGLDYEVEQKTHPRCFADLACSAGFDISYHQRLYATCGRDEWEAGTHLFVLRAL
;
A
#
# COMPACT_ATOMS: atom_id res chain seq x y z
N MET A 1 -0.54 -2.70 -47.24
CA MET A 1 -0.29 -3.97 -46.53
C MET A 1 0.75 -3.83 -45.42
N ASP A 2 1.68 -2.85 -45.49
CA ASP A 2 2.74 -2.72 -44.48
C ASP A 2 2.36 -2.09 -43.13
N THR A 3 1.30 -1.26 -43.04
CA THR A 3 0.88 -0.64 -41.77
C THR A 3 0.33 -1.63 -40.73
N PHE A 4 -0.30 -2.72 -41.18
CA PHE A 4 -0.89 -3.74 -40.30
C PHE A 4 0.17 -4.62 -39.61
N SER A 5 1.31 -4.86 -40.26
CA SER A 5 2.41 -5.65 -39.69
C SER A 5 3.12 -4.89 -38.57
N THR A 6 3.27 -3.58 -38.72
CA THR A 6 4.00 -2.70 -37.79
C THR A 6 3.22 -2.50 -36.49
N LEU A 7 1.92 -2.23 -36.56
CA LEU A 7 1.05 -2.02 -35.39
C LEU A 7 0.89 -3.28 -34.52
N ALA A 8 0.73 -4.45 -35.16
CA ALA A 8 0.71 -5.73 -34.44
C ALA A 8 2.06 -6.03 -33.76
N SER A 9 3.16 -5.51 -34.28
CA SER A 9 4.48 -5.63 -33.65
C SER A 9 4.62 -4.73 -32.43
N GLU A 10 4.15 -3.49 -32.50
CA GLU A 10 4.19 -2.53 -31.39
C GLU A 10 3.35 -3.00 -30.21
N PHE A 11 2.13 -3.50 -30.45
CA PHE A 11 1.28 -4.10 -29.42
C PHE A 11 1.97 -5.28 -28.71
N ARG A 12 2.57 -6.21 -29.48
CA ARG A 12 3.31 -7.35 -28.90
C ARG A 12 4.47 -6.88 -28.03
N THR A 13 5.20 -5.86 -28.49
CA THR A 13 6.32 -5.29 -27.73
C THR A 13 5.84 -4.59 -26.45
N SER A 14 4.75 -3.82 -26.52
CA SER A 14 4.15 -3.17 -25.36
C SER A 14 3.68 -4.19 -24.32
N VAL A 15 2.91 -5.20 -24.74
CA VAL A 15 2.46 -6.28 -23.86
C VAL A 15 3.64 -7.05 -23.29
N SER A 16 4.66 -7.36 -24.08
CA SER A 16 5.90 -8.00 -23.61
C SER A 16 6.56 -7.21 -22.47
N VAL A 17 6.86 -5.93 -22.70
CA VAL A 17 7.59 -5.08 -21.77
C VAL A 17 6.78 -4.85 -20.50
N ASN A 18 5.50 -4.50 -20.64
CA ASN A 18 4.63 -4.19 -19.51
C ASN A 18 4.28 -5.43 -18.70
N LEU A 19 4.03 -6.57 -19.34
CA LEU A 19 3.83 -7.85 -18.65
C LEU A 19 5.04 -8.21 -17.80
N THR A 20 6.25 -8.14 -18.37
CA THR A 20 7.49 -8.40 -17.63
C THR A 20 7.65 -7.41 -16.48
N LYS A 21 7.46 -6.12 -16.72
CA LYS A 21 7.57 -5.06 -15.71
C LYS A 21 6.59 -5.27 -14.55
N VAL A 22 5.30 -5.43 -14.83
CA VAL A 22 4.26 -5.62 -13.80
C VAL A 22 4.50 -6.91 -13.03
N ARG A 23 4.85 -8.01 -13.70
CA ARG A 23 5.14 -9.29 -13.04
C ARG A 23 6.35 -9.17 -12.11
N GLN A 24 7.46 -8.61 -12.59
CA GLN A 24 8.70 -8.49 -11.81
C GLN A 24 8.56 -7.54 -10.62
N THR A 25 7.93 -6.38 -10.83
CA THR A 25 7.68 -5.40 -9.76
C THR A 25 6.81 -5.98 -8.64
N ARG A 26 5.92 -6.92 -8.96
CA ARG A 26 5.10 -7.64 -7.98
C ARG A 26 5.80 -8.87 -7.36
N GLY A 27 7.02 -9.20 -7.75
CA GLY A 27 7.72 -10.40 -7.28
C GLY A 27 7.06 -11.71 -7.74
N MET A 28 6.25 -11.69 -8.80
CA MET A 28 5.62 -12.89 -9.35
C MET A 28 6.61 -13.69 -10.19
N THR A 29 6.64 -15.01 -10.01
CA THR A 29 7.36 -15.89 -10.94
C THR A 29 6.52 -16.15 -12.20
N LEU A 30 7.16 -16.55 -13.30
CA LEU A 30 6.44 -17.01 -14.51
C LEU A 30 5.55 -18.23 -14.22
N SER A 31 5.97 -19.10 -13.29
CA SER A 31 5.16 -20.25 -12.86
C SER A 31 3.92 -19.77 -12.09
N GLY A 32 4.09 -18.84 -11.15
CA GLY A 32 2.97 -18.30 -10.35
C GLY A 32 1.96 -17.55 -11.22
N LEU A 33 2.42 -16.77 -12.20
CA LEU A 33 1.50 -16.14 -13.16
C LEU A 33 0.76 -17.16 -14.02
N ALA A 34 1.41 -18.27 -14.42
CA ALA A 34 0.76 -19.33 -15.20
C ALA A 34 -0.39 -19.97 -14.44
N GLU A 35 -0.17 -20.25 -13.15
CA GLU A 35 -1.17 -20.83 -12.25
C GLU A 35 -2.37 -19.90 -12.06
N VAL A 36 -2.14 -18.62 -11.77
CA VAL A 36 -3.21 -17.64 -11.52
C VAL A 36 -3.97 -17.25 -12.80
N SER A 37 -3.29 -17.16 -13.93
CA SER A 37 -3.91 -16.76 -15.21
C SER A 37 -4.56 -17.91 -15.98
N GLY A 38 -4.24 -19.17 -15.64
CA GLY A 38 -4.62 -20.35 -16.42
C GLY A 38 -3.92 -20.43 -17.79
N ILE A 39 -2.89 -19.62 -18.02
CA ILE A 39 -2.12 -19.57 -19.28
C ILE A 39 -0.84 -20.38 -19.10
N GLY A 40 -0.54 -21.28 -20.04
CA GLY A 40 0.66 -22.11 -19.96
C GLY A 40 1.96 -21.30 -19.82
N LYS A 41 2.86 -21.73 -18.92
CA LYS A 41 4.15 -21.08 -18.65
C LYS A 41 5.00 -20.82 -19.90
N ALA A 42 4.99 -21.76 -20.86
CA ALA A 42 5.69 -21.59 -22.13
C ALA A 42 5.09 -20.45 -22.98
N THR A 43 3.76 -20.33 -22.98
CA THR A 43 3.04 -19.23 -23.65
C THR A 43 3.37 -17.90 -23.01
N LEU A 44 3.35 -17.80 -21.68
CA LEU A 44 3.74 -16.59 -20.94
C LEU A 44 5.19 -16.19 -21.22
N SER A 45 6.12 -17.14 -21.19
CA SER A 45 7.53 -16.90 -21.55
C SER A 45 7.67 -16.42 -23.01
N GLY A 46 6.86 -16.96 -23.91
CA GLY A 46 6.78 -16.48 -25.30
C GLY A 46 6.31 -15.03 -25.38
N ILE A 47 5.24 -14.67 -24.67
CA ILE A 47 4.68 -13.31 -24.62
C ILE A 47 5.71 -12.32 -24.06
N GLU A 48 6.32 -12.61 -22.91
CA GLU A 48 7.34 -11.73 -22.30
C GLU A 48 8.57 -11.55 -23.18
N ALA A 49 8.97 -12.57 -23.93
CA ALA A 49 10.07 -12.49 -24.89
C ALA A 49 9.69 -11.78 -26.20
N GLY A 50 8.48 -11.24 -26.33
CA GLY A 50 7.98 -10.61 -27.56
C GLY A 50 7.74 -11.58 -28.73
N ARG A 51 7.83 -12.89 -28.48
CA ARG A 51 7.63 -13.96 -29.47
C ARG A 51 6.21 -14.53 -29.48
N GLY A 52 5.43 -14.26 -28.44
CA GLY A 52 4.03 -14.67 -28.31
C GLY A 52 3.09 -13.69 -29.02
N ASN A 53 1.93 -14.21 -29.47
CA ASN A 53 0.87 -13.39 -30.05
C ASN A 53 -0.38 -13.46 -29.15
N PRO A 54 -0.41 -12.72 -28.02
CA PRO A 54 -1.53 -12.79 -27.10
C PRO A 54 -2.78 -12.20 -27.74
N THR A 55 -3.93 -12.89 -27.58
CA THR A 55 -5.22 -12.29 -27.94
C THR A 55 -5.59 -11.20 -26.93
N ILE A 56 -6.54 -10.31 -27.27
CA ILE A 56 -7.10 -9.35 -26.29
C ILE A 56 -7.60 -10.07 -25.03
N GLU A 57 -8.28 -11.20 -25.20
CA GLU A 57 -8.77 -12.01 -24.08
C GLU A 57 -7.61 -12.56 -23.22
N THR A 58 -6.50 -12.94 -23.86
CA THR A 58 -5.26 -13.34 -23.15
C THR A 58 -4.73 -12.19 -22.30
N VAL A 59 -4.70 -10.97 -22.85
CA VAL A 59 -4.24 -9.77 -22.12
C VAL A 59 -5.22 -9.39 -21.00
N TRP A 60 -6.54 -9.55 -21.19
CA TRP A 60 -7.52 -9.37 -20.11
C TRP A 60 -7.38 -10.41 -19.00
N LYS A 61 -7.14 -11.68 -19.35
CA LYS A 61 -6.85 -12.75 -18.37
C LYS A 61 -5.57 -12.44 -17.60
N LEU A 62 -4.54 -11.93 -18.28
CA LEU A 62 -3.29 -11.48 -17.66
C LEU A 62 -3.50 -10.28 -16.76
N ALA A 63 -4.22 -9.25 -17.21
CA ALA A 63 -4.53 -8.05 -16.42
C ALA A 63 -5.31 -8.42 -15.15
N ARG A 64 -6.28 -9.34 -15.27
CA ARG A 64 -7.02 -9.90 -14.14
C ARG A 64 -6.13 -10.69 -13.20
N ALA A 65 -5.26 -11.56 -13.72
CA ALA A 65 -4.36 -12.40 -12.94
C ALA A 65 -3.27 -11.58 -12.22
N LEU A 66 -2.82 -10.50 -12.87
CA LEU A 66 -1.88 -9.53 -12.34
C LEU A 66 -2.56 -8.43 -11.53
N ASP A 67 -3.89 -8.45 -11.42
CA ASP A 67 -4.68 -7.46 -10.69
C ASP A 67 -4.32 -6.00 -11.05
N VAL A 68 -4.35 -5.71 -12.36
CA VAL A 68 -4.12 -4.39 -12.96
C VAL A 68 -5.20 -4.08 -14.01
N PRO A 69 -5.49 -2.80 -14.30
CA PRO A 69 -6.32 -2.44 -15.46
C PRO A 69 -5.70 -2.96 -16.77
N PHE A 70 -6.53 -3.28 -17.77
CA PHE A 70 -6.07 -3.73 -19.08
C PHE A 70 -5.07 -2.75 -19.71
N GLY A 71 -5.36 -1.44 -19.65
CA GLY A 71 -4.49 -0.38 -20.13
C GLY A 71 -3.08 -0.36 -19.52
N GLU A 72 -2.86 -0.99 -18.35
CA GLU A 72 -1.52 -1.06 -17.74
C GLU A 72 -0.60 -2.06 -18.46
N LEU A 73 -1.16 -3.03 -19.19
CA LEU A 73 -0.38 -4.00 -19.97
C LEU A 73 -0.13 -3.55 -21.41
N ILE A 74 -0.78 -2.50 -21.91
CA ILE A 74 -0.75 -2.11 -23.33
C ILE A 74 -0.16 -0.73 -23.59
N ASP A 75 0.44 -0.11 -22.56
CA ASP A 75 1.05 1.22 -22.55
C ASP A 75 0.05 2.37 -22.77
N ALA A 76 0.05 3.36 -21.86
CA ALA A 76 -0.95 4.43 -21.83
C ALA A 76 -0.50 5.71 -22.55
N ASP A 77 0.80 5.86 -22.83
CA ASP A 77 1.40 7.10 -23.35
C ASP A 77 1.56 7.12 -24.87
N ASN A 78 1.24 6.03 -25.56
CA ASN A 78 1.20 5.98 -27.02
C ASN A 78 -0.17 5.49 -27.48
N GLU A 79 -0.75 6.15 -28.48
CA GLU A 79 -1.96 5.75 -29.20
C GLU A 79 -1.74 4.40 -29.92
N GLN A 80 -1.62 3.30 -29.18
CA GLN A 80 -1.30 2.00 -29.75
C GLN A 80 -2.54 1.18 -30.09
N THR A 81 -2.45 0.56 -31.25
CA THR A 81 -3.53 -0.18 -31.88
C THR A 81 -3.56 -1.62 -31.39
N VAL A 82 -4.64 -2.03 -30.75
CA VAL A 82 -4.82 -3.40 -30.21
C VAL A 82 -5.48 -4.30 -31.27
N ASP A 83 -4.81 -4.57 -32.38
CA ASP A 83 -5.42 -5.40 -33.43
C ASP A 83 -5.45 -6.89 -33.00
N SER A 84 -6.53 -7.35 -32.35
CA SER A 84 -6.89 -8.76 -32.40
C SER A 84 -7.58 -9.07 -33.72
N VAL A 85 -6.84 -9.47 -34.75
CA VAL A 85 -7.47 -10.05 -35.95
C VAL A 85 -7.93 -11.48 -35.61
N SER A 86 -9.01 -11.59 -34.85
CA SER A 86 -9.74 -12.84 -34.67
C SER A 86 -11.13 -12.66 -35.27
N GLU A 87 -11.47 -13.48 -36.25
CA GLU A 87 -12.84 -13.62 -36.79
C GLU A 87 -13.48 -12.33 -37.37
N GLY A 88 -12.66 -11.41 -37.90
CA GLY A 88 -13.15 -10.20 -38.57
C GLY A 88 -13.51 -9.05 -37.62
N VAL A 89 -12.94 -9.02 -36.42
CA VAL A 89 -13.04 -7.89 -35.47
C VAL A 89 -11.67 -7.21 -35.39
N SER A 90 -11.60 -5.88 -35.22
CA SER A 90 -10.43 -5.19 -34.70
C SER A 90 -10.84 -4.16 -33.63
N VAL A 91 -9.97 -3.86 -32.66
CA VAL A 91 -10.26 -2.93 -31.55
C VAL A 91 -9.03 -2.07 -31.27
N ARG A 92 -9.15 -0.74 -31.26
CA ARG A 92 -8.00 0.15 -31.08
C ARG A 92 -8.25 1.09 -29.93
N LEU A 93 -7.43 1.09 -28.88
CA LEU A 93 -7.50 2.12 -27.85
C LEU A 93 -7.11 3.46 -28.49
N ILE A 94 -7.95 4.47 -28.31
CA ILE A 94 -7.73 5.82 -28.85
C ILE A 94 -7.61 6.89 -27.78
N ASN A 95 -8.08 6.64 -26.55
CA ASN A 95 -7.93 7.57 -25.45
C ASN A 95 -8.04 6.84 -24.11
N ARG A 96 -7.25 7.27 -23.13
CA ARG A 96 -7.38 6.85 -21.73
C ARG A 96 -7.36 8.08 -20.83
N GLN A 97 -8.45 8.28 -20.11
CA GLN A 97 -8.55 9.27 -19.04
C GLN A 97 -8.45 8.54 -17.70
N ASN A 98 -7.67 9.05 -16.74
CA ASN A 98 -7.49 8.43 -15.42
C ASN A 98 -8.14 9.23 -14.27
N THR A 99 -8.52 10.48 -14.52
CA THR A 99 -9.13 11.39 -13.53
C THR A 99 -10.25 12.21 -14.18
N PRO A 100 -11.41 12.42 -13.53
CA PRO A 100 -11.84 11.89 -12.23
C PRO A 100 -12.29 10.41 -12.29
N ARG A 101 -12.58 9.87 -13.49
CA ARG A 101 -12.85 8.43 -13.74
C ARG A 101 -11.75 7.83 -14.59
N VAL A 102 -11.56 6.51 -14.50
CA VAL A 102 -10.89 5.77 -15.57
C VAL A 102 -11.88 5.60 -16.71
N ILE A 103 -11.55 6.11 -17.89
CA ILE A 103 -12.35 5.91 -19.12
C ILE A 103 -11.38 5.48 -20.21
N GLU A 104 -11.63 4.32 -20.79
CA GLU A 104 -10.87 3.80 -21.92
C GLU A 104 -11.77 3.85 -23.16
N THR A 105 -11.37 4.59 -24.18
CA THR A 105 -12.14 4.73 -25.43
C THR A 105 -11.45 3.99 -26.55
N TYR A 106 -12.21 3.18 -27.27
CA TYR A 106 -11.76 2.30 -28.32
C TYR A 106 -12.44 2.60 -29.65
N ILE A 107 -11.79 2.31 -30.77
CA ILE A 107 -12.40 2.16 -32.10
C ILE A 107 -12.49 0.67 -32.39
N MET A 108 -13.70 0.13 -32.56
CA MET A 108 -13.92 -1.26 -32.95
C MET A 108 -14.41 -1.35 -34.39
N GLU A 109 -13.73 -2.13 -35.22
CA GLU A 109 -14.16 -2.47 -36.57
C GLU A 109 -14.69 -3.91 -36.62
N LEU A 110 -15.79 -4.11 -37.30
CA LEU A 110 -16.43 -5.41 -37.53
C LEU A 110 -16.57 -5.63 -39.03
N ALA A 111 -16.04 -6.74 -39.54
CA ALA A 111 -16.27 -7.22 -40.89
C ALA A 111 -17.76 -7.59 -41.09
N PRO A 112 -18.27 -7.72 -42.33
CA PRO A 112 -19.64 -8.13 -42.57
C PRO A 112 -19.99 -9.46 -41.89
N ARG A 113 -21.18 -9.52 -41.29
CA ARG A 113 -21.79 -10.71 -40.64
C ARG A 113 -20.95 -11.30 -39.51
N THR A 114 -20.12 -10.49 -38.87
CA THR A 114 -19.30 -10.89 -37.73
C THR A 114 -20.08 -10.72 -36.43
N LYS A 115 -19.93 -11.71 -35.53
CA LYS A 115 -20.43 -11.66 -34.16
C LYS A 115 -19.24 -11.70 -33.21
N ARG A 116 -19.26 -10.86 -32.20
CA ARG A 116 -18.32 -10.86 -31.09
C ARG A 116 -19.10 -10.96 -29.79
N TYR A 117 -18.90 -12.07 -29.09
CA TYR A 117 -19.30 -12.20 -27.70
C TYR A 117 -18.14 -11.70 -26.84
N ALA A 118 -18.44 -10.77 -25.95
CA ALA A 118 -17.51 -10.32 -24.94
C ALA A 118 -17.94 -10.88 -23.59
N ASP A 119 -16.98 -11.46 -22.87
CA ASP A 119 -17.17 -11.85 -21.48
C ASP A 119 -17.54 -10.64 -20.63
N SER A 120 -18.26 -10.91 -19.55
CA SER A 120 -18.60 -9.89 -18.55
C SER A 120 -17.37 -9.09 -18.14
N HIS A 121 -17.44 -7.77 -18.27
CA HIS A 121 -16.49 -6.87 -17.64
C HIS A 121 -16.76 -6.79 -16.14
N MET A 122 -15.98 -5.97 -15.44
CA MET A 122 -16.11 -5.78 -14.00
C MET A 122 -17.44 -5.09 -13.68
N THR A 123 -17.99 -5.33 -12.50
CA THR A 123 -19.21 -4.70 -11.99
C THR A 123 -19.21 -3.19 -12.08
N GLY A 124 -20.34 -2.62 -12.49
CA GLY A 124 -20.50 -1.18 -12.58
C GLY A 124 -19.72 -0.54 -13.74
N VAL A 125 -18.97 -1.33 -14.53
CA VAL A 125 -18.47 -0.87 -15.83
C VAL A 125 -19.66 -0.64 -16.73
N GLU A 126 -19.74 0.57 -17.26
CA GLU A 126 -20.66 0.93 -18.31
C GLU A 126 -19.92 1.01 -19.64
N GLU A 127 -20.54 0.50 -20.69
CA GLU A 127 -20.04 0.69 -22.04
C GLU A 127 -20.97 1.66 -22.76
N SER A 128 -20.37 2.66 -23.37
CA SER A 128 -21.05 3.60 -24.25
C SER A 128 -20.53 3.41 -25.67
N VAL A 129 -21.42 2.98 -26.57
CA VAL A 129 -21.08 2.66 -27.95
C VAL A 129 -21.69 3.72 -28.86
N VAL A 130 -20.90 4.30 -29.75
CA VAL A 130 -21.35 5.19 -30.82
C VAL A 130 -21.05 4.54 -32.17
N VAL A 131 -22.04 4.41 -33.02
CA VAL A 131 -21.85 3.85 -34.37
C VAL A 131 -21.27 4.93 -35.28
N LEU A 132 -20.00 4.78 -35.65
CA LEU A 132 -19.31 5.71 -36.54
C LEU A 132 -19.64 5.45 -38.01
N LYS A 133 -19.83 4.19 -38.39
CA LYS A 133 -20.18 3.78 -39.75
C LYS A 133 -20.88 2.42 -39.75
N GLY A 134 -21.89 2.24 -40.59
CA GLY A 134 -22.60 0.98 -40.76
C GLY A 134 -23.76 0.79 -39.78
N GLN A 135 -24.09 -0.47 -39.52
CA GLN A 135 -25.21 -0.89 -38.68
C GLN A 135 -24.78 -2.04 -37.77
N VAL A 136 -25.23 -2.02 -36.51
CA VAL A 136 -24.82 -2.99 -35.48
C VAL A 136 -26.00 -3.42 -34.61
N LEU A 137 -25.98 -4.66 -34.16
CA LEU A 137 -26.70 -5.12 -32.98
C LEU A 137 -25.73 -5.11 -31.80
N VAL A 138 -26.03 -4.31 -30.77
CA VAL A 138 -25.13 -4.07 -29.63
C VAL A 138 -25.89 -4.05 -28.30
N GLY A 139 -25.27 -4.55 -27.24
CA GLY A 139 -25.81 -4.55 -25.89
C GLY A 139 -25.72 -5.93 -25.23
N GLN A 140 -26.50 -6.15 -24.18
CA GLN A 140 -26.52 -7.43 -23.45
C GLN A 140 -26.83 -8.59 -24.41
N SER A 141 -26.12 -9.72 -24.28
CA SER A 141 -26.26 -10.87 -25.18
C SER A 141 -27.68 -11.44 -25.20
N THR A 142 -28.43 -11.27 -24.11
CA THR A 142 -29.82 -11.69 -23.96
C THR A 142 -30.83 -10.77 -24.65
N ALA A 143 -30.47 -9.50 -24.88
CA ALA A 143 -31.36 -8.49 -25.44
C ALA A 143 -30.58 -7.39 -26.21
N PRO A 144 -29.90 -7.74 -27.32
CA PRO A 144 -29.13 -6.76 -28.09
C PRO A 144 -30.06 -5.81 -28.85
N VAL A 145 -29.61 -4.56 -29.03
CA VAL A 145 -30.41 -3.50 -29.65
C VAL A 145 -29.77 -3.05 -30.97
N PHE A 146 -30.60 -2.78 -31.97
CA PHE A 146 -30.15 -2.27 -33.26
C PHE A 146 -29.78 -0.79 -33.21
N ARG A 147 -28.64 -0.43 -33.79
CA ARG A 147 -28.15 0.95 -33.93
C ARG A 147 -27.57 1.20 -35.33
N SER A 148 -27.84 2.39 -35.86
CA SER A 148 -27.32 2.90 -37.12
C SER A 148 -26.30 4.02 -36.91
N THR A 149 -25.58 4.38 -37.97
CA THR A 149 -24.57 5.45 -37.97
C THR A 149 -25.08 6.74 -37.31
N GLY A 150 -24.25 7.31 -36.43
CA GLY A 150 -24.55 8.51 -35.65
C GLY A 150 -25.34 8.26 -34.36
N GLN A 151 -25.83 7.04 -34.13
CA GLN A 151 -26.56 6.69 -32.91
C GLN A 151 -25.61 6.13 -31.85
N SER A 152 -26.00 6.32 -30.58
CA SER A 152 -25.30 5.73 -29.45
C SER A 152 -26.19 4.78 -28.64
N TYR A 153 -25.54 3.93 -27.85
CA TYR A 153 -26.20 3.11 -26.85
C TYR A 153 -25.26 2.86 -25.68
N SER A 154 -25.76 3.11 -24.48
CA SER A 154 -25.07 2.80 -23.25
C SER A 154 -25.74 1.64 -22.55
N PHE A 155 -24.94 0.69 -22.08
CA PHE A 155 -25.41 -0.50 -21.38
C PHE A 155 -24.39 -0.93 -20.33
N LYS A 156 -24.80 -1.81 -19.43
CA LYS A 156 -23.89 -2.36 -18.42
C LYS A 156 -22.93 -3.36 -19.07
N GLY A 157 -21.64 -3.05 -19.08
CA GLY A 157 -20.57 -3.93 -19.56
C GLY A 157 -20.27 -5.08 -18.59
N ASP A 158 -20.78 -4.99 -17.36
CA ASP A 158 -20.66 -6.00 -16.30
C ASP A 158 -21.52 -7.27 -16.46
N SER A 159 -21.93 -7.53 -17.69
CA SER A 159 -22.66 -8.72 -18.10
C SER A 159 -22.22 -9.13 -19.50
N GLN A 160 -22.40 -10.40 -19.87
CA GLN A 160 -22.01 -10.88 -21.19
C GLN A 160 -22.74 -10.09 -22.27
N HIS A 161 -22.00 -9.52 -23.22
CA HIS A 161 -22.56 -8.61 -24.21
C HIS A 161 -22.08 -8.94 -25.63
N LEU A 162 -22.84 -8.46 -26.61
CA LEU A 162 -22.71 -8.81 -28.02
C LEU A 162 -22.43 -7.56 -28.85
N TYR A 163 -21.53 -7.71 -29.81
CA TYR A 163 -21.38 -6.83 -30.96
C TYR A 163 -21.59 -7.63 -32.23
N GLN A 164 -22.56 -7.26 -33.05
CA GLN A 164 -22.82 -7.96 -34.29
C GLN A 164 -23.04 -6.99 -35.45
N SER A 165 -22.20 -7.09 -36.47
CA SER A 165 -22.43 -6.44 -37.76
C SER A 165 -23.44 -7.22 -38.60
N LEU A 166 -24.12 -6.51 -39.50
CA LEU A 166 -25.09 -7.10 -40.42
C LEU A 166 -24.45 -7.37 -41.80
N GLY A 167 -25.08 -6.95 -42.89
CA GLY A 167 -24.58 -7.22 -44.24
C GLY A 167 -23.35 -6.43 -44.67
N GLU A 168 -22.99 -5.38 -43.93
CA GLU A 168 -21.92 -4.43 -44.25
C GLU A 168 -20.92 -4.33 -43.08
N PRO A 169 -19.67 -3.90 -43.33
CA PRO A 169 -18.72 -3.64 -42.25
C PRO A 169 -19.19 -2.47 -41.38
N CYS A 170 -18.82 -2.51 -40.10
CA CYS A 170 -19.26 -1.54 -39.10
C CYS A 170 -18.07 -1.01 -38.29
N SER A 171 -18.05 0.30 -38.04
CA SER A 171 -17.06 0.99 -37.21
C SER A 171 -17.76 1.62 -36.02
N LEU A 172 -17.23 1.37 -34.82
CA LEU A 172 -17.81 1.76 -33.54
C LEU A 172 -16.77 2.53 -32.72
N MET A 173 -17.20 3.55 -32.00
CA MET A 173 -16.45 4.07 -30.85
C MET A 173 -17.04 3.45 -29.60
N VAL A 174 -16.22 2.75 -28.80
CA VAL A 174 -16.65 2.06 -27.58
C VAL A 174 -15.91 2.68 -26.41
N SER A 175 -16.61 3.40 -25.54
CA SER A 175 -16.05 3.92 -24.28
C SER A 175 -16.40 2.97 -23.15
N VAL A 176 -15.38 2.34 -22.57
CA VAL A 176 -15.46 1.56 -21.33
C VAL A 176 -15.25 2.53 -20.17
N ILE A 177 -16.32 2.79 -19.44
CA ILE A 177 -16.37 3.76 -18.35
C ILE A 177 -16.30 2.99 -17.04
N TYR A 178 -15.20 3.16 -16.33
CA TYR A 178 -15.05 2.61 -15.00
C TYR A 178 -15.73 3.53 -13.97
N PRO A 179 -16.39 2.98 -12.94
CA PRO A 179 -17.09 3.77 -11.95
C PRO A 179 -16.15 4.68 -11.12
N VAL A 180 -16.62 5.87 -10.74
CA VAL A 180 -15.93 6.76 -9.77
C VAL A 180 -16.56 6.69 -8.42
N LEU A 181 -15.70 6.58 -7.41
CA LEU A 181 -16.06 6.36 -6.03
C LEU A 181 -16.94 7.46 -5.41
N SER A 182 -16.88 8.70 -5.90
CA SER A 182 -17.65 9.83 -5.35
C SER A 182 -19.05 10.04 -5.94
N GLU A 183 -19.35 9.46 -7.10
CA GLU A 183 -20.64 9.65 -7.80
C GLU A 183 -21.52 8.39 -7.78
N ILE A 184 -21.02 7.33 -7.17
CA ILE A 184 -21.85 6.21 -6.77
C ILE A 184 -22.70 6.69 -5.58
N THR A 185 -23.96 7.03 -5.87
CA THR A 185 -25.04 7.15 -4.88
C THR A 185 -24.89 6.06 -3.81
N LEU A 186 -25.01 6.46 -2.53
CA LEU A 186 -24.96 5.72 -1.24
C LEU A 186 -25.63 4.32 -1.17
N GLY A 187 -25.47 3.47 -2.18
CA GLY A 187 -26.20 2.23 -2.35
C GLY A 187 -25.48 1.14 -3.15
N ALA A 188 -24.24 1.32 -3.58
CA ALA A 188 -23.45 0.23 -4.21
C ALA A 188 -22.27 -0.28 -3.36
N TYR A 189 -21.89 0.41 -2.28
CA TYR A 189 -20.87 -0.05 -1.31
C TYR A 189 -21.45 -0.66 -0.06
N ASP A 190 -22.77 -0.66 0.12
CA ASP A 190 -23.45 -1.22 1.28
C ASP A 190 -24.53 -2.19 0.81
N VAL A 191 -24.15 -3.45 0.74
CA VAL A 191 -25.00 -4.54 0.28
C VAL A 191 -25.78 -5.08 1.47
N GLN A 192 -27.11 -5.06 1.39
CA GLN A 192 -27.97 -5.70 2.39
C GLN A 192 -28.42 -7.07 1.90
N ARG A 193 -28.24 -8.10 2.73
CA ARG A 193 -28.66 -9.49 2.45
C ARG A 193 -29.46 -10.10 3.59
N ASP A 194 -30.27 -11.08 3.28
CA ASP A 194 -30.88 -11.95 4.30
C ASP A 194 -29.85 -12.98 4.78
N TRP A 195 -29.96 -13.46 6.02
CA TRP A 195 -29.05 -14.49 6.54
C TRP A 195 -29.26 -15.82 5.78
N PRO A 196 -28.20 -16.47 5.29
CA PRO A 196 -28.33 -17.73 4.57
C PRO A 196 -29.03 -18.81 5.40
N GLN A 197 -30.06 -19.46 4.83
CA GLN A 197 -30.79 -20.55 5.49
C GLN A 197 -30.49 -21.92 4.85
N THR A 198 -30.08 -21.93 3.58
CA THR A 198 -29.79 -23.12 2.78
C THR A 198 -28.36 -23.14 2.25
N GLU A 199 -27.86 -24.31 1.82
CA GLU A 199 -26.53 -24.40 1.17
C GLU A 199 -26.47 -23.63 -0.16
N GLU A 200 -27.59 -23.47 -0.85
CA GLU A 200 -27.69 -22.63 -2.06
C GLU A 200 -27.50 -21.14 -1.71
N ASP A 201 -28.11 -20.67 -0.62
CA ASP A 201 -27.91 -19.30 -0.13
C ASP A 201 -26.44 -19.06 0.25
N TRP A 202 -25.80 -20.02 0.91
CA TRP A 202 -24.37 -19.96 1.26
C TRP A 202 -23.50 -19.89 0.01
N THR A 203 -23.80 -20.69 -1.01
CA THR A 203 -23.10 -20.67 -2.30
C THR A 203 -23.24 -19.30 -2.97
N GLY A 204 -24.46 -18.73 -2.99
CA GLY A 204 -24.71 -17.40 -3.54
C GLY A 204 -24.02 -16.28 -2.76
N LEU A 205 -23.98 -16.37 -1.43
CA LEU A 205 -23.24 -15.43 -0.59
C LEU A 205 -21.74 -15.50 -0.85
N LYS A 206 -21.18 -16.70 -0.97
CA LYS A 206 -19.76 -16.89 -1.31
C LYS A 206 -19.41 -16.29 -2.67
N GLN A 207 -20.21 -16.53 -3.71
CA GLN A 207 -19.99 -15.92 -5.03
C GLN A 207 -20.02 -14.38 -4.97
N GLN A 208 -20.91 -13.82 -4.15
CA GLN A 208 -20.96 -12.37 -3.94
C GLN A 208 -19.74 -11.85 -3.16
N ALA A 209 -19.34 -12.55 -2.10
CA ALA A 209 -18.15 -12.24 -1.31
C ALA A 209 -16.87 -12.26 -2.18
N ASP A 210 -16.70 -13.30 -3.00
CA ASP A 210 -15.58 -13.44 -3.92
C ASP A 210 -15.56 -12.30 -4.96
N ARG A 211 -16.73 -11.92 -5.46
CA ARG A 211 -16.91 -10.76 -6.36
C ARG A 211 -16.53 -9.44 -5.68
N MET A 212 -17.01 -9.19 -4.46
CA MET A 212 -16.69 -7.97 -3.70
C MET A 212 -15.19 -7.88 -3.37
N ALA A 213 -14.55 -9.00 -3.02
CA ALA A 213 -13.11 -9.07 -2.83
C ALA A 213 -12.35 -8.72 -4.12
N LEU A 214 -12.80 -9.23 -5.27
CA LEU A 214 -12.21 -8.92 -6.58
C LEU A 214 -12.39 -7.44 -6.97
N GLU A 215 -13.59 -6.88 -6.79
CA GLU A 215 -13.86 -5.46 -7.04
C GLU A 215 -12.98 -4.56 -6.17
N SER A 216 -12.82 -4.95 -4.90
CA SER A 216 -11.97 -4.26 -3.94
C SER A 216 -10.50 -4.19 -4.41
N ARG A 217 -9.98 -5.30 -4.94
CA ARG A 217 -8.64 -5.38 -5.55
C ARG A 217 -8.50 -4.48 -6.78
N GLN A 218 -9.52 -4.46 -7.63
CA GLN A 218 -9.48 -3.81 -8.95
C GLN A 218 -9.74 -2.31 -8.93
N GLY A 219 -10.08 -1.72 -7.78
CA GLY A 219 -10.11 -0.27 -7.59
C GLY A 219 -11.31 0.26 -6.84
N VAL A 220 -12.18 -0.62 -6.34
CA VAL A 220 -13.17 -0.25 -5.35
C VAL A 220 -12.49 -0.14 -3.99
N ASN A 221 -12.46 1.04 -3.39
CA ASN A 221 -11.64 1.24 -2.19
C ASN A 221 -12.16 0.47 -0.96
N ALA A 222 -13.49 0.31 -0.89
CA ALA A 222 -14.17 -0.29 0.25
C ALA A 222 -15.58 -0.77 -0.15
N VAL A 223 -15.99 -1.95 0.34
CA VAL A 223 -17.35 -2.48 0.22
C VAL A 223 -17.77 -3.10 1.55
N ARG A 224 -19.03 -2.92 1.94
CA ARG A 224 -19.66 -3.51 3.11
C ARG A 224 -20.82 -4.41 2.68
N LEU A 225 -20.94 -5.57 3.28
CA LEU A 225 -22.12 -6.43 3.21
C LEU A 225 -22.66 -6.62 4.62
N SER A 226 -23.92 -6.24 4.80
CA SER A 226 -24.64 -6.31 6.07
C SER A 226 -25.81 -7.30 5.96
N PHE A 227 -26.20 -7.90 7.08
CA PHE A 227 -27.33 -8.82 7.12
C PHE A 227 -28.57 -8.16 7.77
N LYS A 228 -29.73 -8.24 7.11
CA LYS A 228 -31.00 -7.71 7.62
C LYS A 228 -31.47 -8.40 8.91
N GLN A 229 -31.14 -9.68 9.04
CA GLN A 229 -31.38 -10.54 10.19
C GLN A 229 -30.16 -11.43 10.36
N PHE A 230 -29.86 -11.90 11.57
CA PHE A 230 -28.79 -12.85 11.85
C PHE A 230 -29.15 -13.66 13.11
N PRO A 231 -28.53 -14.83 13.34
CA PRO A 231 -28.77 -15.63 14.53
C PRO A 231 -28.46 -14.85 15.82
N VAL A 232 -29.22 -15.07 16.89
CA VAL A 232 -29.01 -14.41 18.19
C VAL A 232 -27.62 -14.74 18.76
N ASP A 233 -27.10 -15.93 18.48
CA ASP A 233 -25.78 -16.38 18.89
C ASP A 233 -24.66 -15.88 17.94
N LYS A 234 -24.07 -14.73 18.30
CA LYS A 234 -23.03 -14.06 17.50
C LYS A 234 -21.74 -14.88 17.33
N PRO A 235 -21.16 -15.52 18.36
CA PRO A 235 -19.99 -16.40 18.19
C PRO A 235 -20.17 -17.51 17.15
N SER A 236 -21.31 -18.21 17.18
CA SER A 236 -21.60 -19.25 16.20
C SER A 236 -21.78 -18.68 14.80
N ALA A 237 -22.46 -17.55 14.67
CA ALA A 237 -22.66 -16.86 13.39
C ALA A 237 -21.33 -16.36 12.79
N PHE A 238 -20.44 -15.81 13.62
CA PHE A 238 -19.10 -15.42 13.21
C PHE A 238 -18.29 -16.62 12.70
N SER A 239 -18.31 -17.74 13.43
CA SER A 239 -17.61 -18.97 13.06
C SER A 239 -18.14 -19.55 11.75
N GLN A 240 -19.46 -19.50 11.54
CA GLN A 240 -20.08 -19.90 10.27
C GLN A 240 -19.61 -19.04 9.10
N LEU A 241 -19.56 -17.71 9.24
CA LEU A 241 -19.07 -16.81 8.18
C LEU A 241 -17.61 -17.11 7.83
N MET A 242 -16.74 -17.25 8.84
CA MET A 242 -15.33 -17.57 8.64
C MET A 242 -15.15 -18.87 7.86
N GLN A 243 -15.88 -19.92 8.25
CA GLN A 243 -15.78 -21.25 7.63
C GLN A 243 -16.41 -21.32 6.24
N LYS A 244 -17.62 -20.77 6.05
CA LYS A 244 -18.39 -20.91 4.81
C LYS A 244 -17.90 -19.98 3.69
N LEU A 245 -17.24 -18.87 4.03
CA LEU A 245 -16.74 -17.89 3.06
C LEU A 245 -15.23 -18.01 2.80
N ASP A 246 -14.54 -18.93 3.46
CA ASP A 246 -13.07 -19.07 3.42
C ASP A 246 -12.35 -17.76 3.76
N VAL A 247 -12.88 -16.99 4.72
CA VAL A 247 -12.25 -15.73 5.13
C VAL A 247 -10.98 -16.09 5.92
N PRO A 248 -9.79 -15.68 5.45
CA PRO A 248 -8.55 -16.02 6.16
C PRO A 248 -8.53 -15.32 7.52
N ALA A 249 -8.07 -16.03 8.56
CA ALA A 249 -7.91 -15.47 9.91
C ALA A 249 -6.96 -14.26 9.94
N PHE A 250 -6.01 -14.22 9.01
CA PHE A 250 -5.18 -13.07 8.74
C PHE A 250 -4.91 -13.01 7.24
N SER A 251 -5.29 -11.91 6.59
CA SER A 251 -5.09 -11.78 5.14
C SER A 251 -3.61 -11.52 4.83
N GLY A 252 -2.86 -12.58 4.57
CA GLY A 252 -1.62 -12.46 3.82
C GLY A 252 -1.96 -12.00 2.40
N ALA A 253 -1.40 -10.86 1.99
CA ALA A 253 -1.10 -10.50 0.60
C ALA A 253 -2.19 -10.36 -0.48
N SER A 254 -3.44 -10.75 -0.25
CA SER A 254 -4.46 -10.53 -1.26
C SER A 254 -4.71 -9.02 -1.35
N GLY A 255 -4.81 -8.44 -2.56
CA GLY A 255 -5.01 -6.99 -2.78
C GLY A 255 -6.31 -6.42 -2.16
N SER A 256 -7.02 -7.22 -1.38
CA SER A 256 -8.17 -6.88 -0.54
C SER A 256 -8.00 -7.50 0.85
N GLN A 257 -8.52 -6.83 1.87
CA GLN A 257 -8.63 -7.32 3.24
C GLN A 257 -10.11 -7.51 3.56
N THR A 258 -10.45 -8.62 4.18
CA THR A 258 -11.82 -8.91 4.61
C THR A 258 -11.87 -8.92 6.13
N PHE A 259 -12.79 -8.15 6.69
CA PHE A 259 -13.03 -8.05 8.13
C PHE A 259 -14.47 -8.41 8.44
N ILE A 260 -14.69 -9.06 9.57
CA ILE A 260 -16.02 -9.31 10.10
C ILE A 260 -16.17 -8.45 11.36
N VAL A 261 -17.16 -7.56 11.36
CA VAL A 261 -17.41 -6.63 12.47
C VAL A 261 -18.89 -6.67 12.89
N ASP A 262 -19.21 -6.12 14.06
CA ASP A 262 -20.56 -6.15 14.65
C ASP A 262 -20.93 -4.80 15.29
N GLU A 263 -21.76 -3.99 14.62
CA GLU A 263 -22.23 -2.69 15.14
C GLU A 263 -23.75 -2.70 15.39
N GLN A 264 -24.52 -3.27 14.45
CA GLN A 264 -25.97 -3.46 14.52
C GLN A 264 -26.35 -4.87 14.04
N GLY A 265 -25.42 -5.82 14.19
CA GLY A 265 -25.40 -7.10 13.52
C GLY A 265 -24.09 -7.34 12.79
N LEU A 266 -23.83 -8.60 12.48
CA LEU A 266 -22.63 -9.00 11.75
C LEU A 266 -22.61 -8.37 10.36
N MET A 267 -21.44 -7.93 9.92
CA MET A 267 -21.21 -7.42 8.58
C MET A 267 -19.79 -7.75 8.13
N LEU A 268 -19.64 -7.89 6.82
CA LEU A 268 -18.38 -8.11 6.13
C LEU A 268 -17.91 -6.78 5.55
N ILE A 269 -16.67 -6.40 5.82
CA ILE A 269 -16.02 -5.22 5.27
C ILE A 269 -14.86 -5.69 4.40
N TYR A 270 -14.91 -5.34 3.12
CA TYR A 270 -13.86 -5.58 2.14
C TYR A 270 -13.15 -4.27 1.86
N LEU A 271 -11.84 -4.21 2.15
CA LEU A 271 -11.02 -3.02 1.96
C LEU A 271 -9.90 -3.30 0.96
N SER A 272 -9.68 -2.38 0.02
CA SER A 272 -8.61 -2.53 -0.97
C SER A 272 -7.25 -2.31 -0.30
N ARG A 273 -6.24 -3.14 -0.58
CA ARG A 273 -4.85 -2.76 -0.32
C ARG A 273 -4.41 -1.89 -1.49
N GLN A 274 -4.43 -0.58 -1.30
CA GLN A 274 -4.10 0.35 -2.36
C GLN A 274 -2.59 0.54 -2.50
N GLY A 275 -2.10 0.38 -3.73
CA GLY A 275 -0.77 0.80 -4.13
C GLY A 275 0.25 -0.33 -4.26
N LYS A 276 1.35 0.00 -4.93
CA LYS A 276 2.43 -0.93 -5.22
C LYS A 276 3.48 -0.83 -4.13
N HIS A 277 3.89 -1.97 -3.58
CA HIS A 277 5.06 -2.02 -2.71
C HIS A 277 6.28 -2.39 -3.55
N THR A 278 6.93 -1.39 -4.12
CA THR A 278 8.06 -1.59 -5.03
C THR A 278 9.22 -2.28 -4.30
N LEU A 279 9.82 -3.29 -4.93
CA LEU A 279 11.00 -3.98 -4.41
C LEU A 279 12.20 -3.03 -4.38
N LEU A 280 13.12 -3.26 -3.43
CA LEU A 280 14.39 -2.55 -3.42
C LEU A 280 15.30 -3.08 -4.55
N PRO A 281 16.06 -2.20 -5.23
CA PRO A 281 17.04 -2.64 -6.21
C PRO A 281 18.11 -3.49 -5.51
N LEU A 282 18.53 -4.58 -6.17
CA LEU A 282 19.61 -5.45 -5.69
C LEU A 282 20.85 -5.29 -6.60
N PRO A 283 21.66 -4.24 -6.41
CA PRO A 283 22.89 -4.06 -7.18
C PRO A 283 23.93 -5.13 -6.80
N LYS A 284 25.06 -5.16 -7.52
CA LYS A 284 26.21 -5.97 -7.12
C LYS A 284 26.80 -5.41 -5.82
N LEU A 285 26.36 -5.96 -4.70
CA LEU A 285 26.82 -5.60 -3.36
C LEU A 285 27.96 -6.50 -2.90
N ASN A 286 29.06 -5.91 -2.42
CA ASN A 286 30.16 -6.66 -1.79
C ASN A 286 29.88 -6.94 -0.31
N ASN A 287 29.04 -6.13 0.34
CA ASN A 287 28.59 -6.32 1.72
C ASN A 287 27.54 -7.46 1.79
N PRO A 288 27.88 -8.63 2.36
CA PRO A 288 26.98 -9.77 2.40
C PRO A 288 25.77 -9.56 3.31
N MET A 289 25.93 -8.80 4.39
CA MET A 289 24.85 -8.54 5.35
C MET A 289 23.82 -7.57 4.77
N LEU A 290 24.28 -6.50 4.09
CA LEU A 290 23.38 -5.62 3.35
C LEU A 290 22.66 -6.38 2.23
N ARG A 291 23.35 -7.27 1.49
CA ARG A 291 22.71 -8.13 0.49
C ARG A 291 21.60 -9.00 1.09
N GLN A 292 21.89 -9.69 2.19
CA GLN A 292 20.90 -10.51 2.90
C GLN A 292 19.70 -9.69 3.38
N ALA A 293 19.93 -8.48 3.88
CA ALA A 293 18.85 -7.58 4.32
C ALA A 293 17.96 -7.15 3.14
N VAL A 294 18.53 -6.83 1.97
CA VAL A 294 17.74 -6.51 0.76
C VAL A 294 16.95 -7.71 0.28
N GLU A 295 17.53 -8.91 0.30
CA GLU A 295 16.84 -10.16 -0.08
C GLU A 295 15.66 -10.47 0.84
N LEU A 296 15.84 -10.35 2.17
CA LEU A 296 14.76 -10.51 3.14
C LEU A 296 13.68 -9.44 2.97
N CYS A 297 14.08 -8.19 2.77
CA CYS A 297 13.15 -7.11 2.48
C CYS A 297 12.30 -7.44 1.26
N ASN A 298 12.93 -7.78 0.13
CA ASN A 298 12.22 -8.14 -1.10
C ASN A 298 11.35 -9.39 -0.93
N ARG A 299 11.77 -10.36 -0.11
CA ARG A 299 10.95 -11.53 0.24
C ARG A 299 9.64 -11.08 0.89
N SER A 300 9.66 -10.15 1.85
CA SER A 300 8.47 -9.62 2.54
C SER A 300 7.42 -8.99 1.61
N TYR A 301 7.80 -8.60 0.39
CA TYR A 301 6.91 -7.98 -0.60
C TYR A 301 6.66 -8.87 -1.83
N SER A 302 7.28 -10.05 -1.91
CA SER A 302 7.12 -11.02 -2.99
C SER A 302 6.08 -12.09 -2.65
N LEU A 303 4.86 -11.64 -2.41
CA LEU A 303 3.85 -12.45 -1.71
C LEU A 303 3.19 -13.56 -2.52
N TRP A 304 3.40 -13.55 -3.83
CA TRP A 304 2.91 -14.60 -4.74
C TRP A 304 3.73 -15.89 -4.66
N ASN A 305 4.85 -15.85 -3.95
CA ASN A 305 5.64 -17.03 -3.62
C ASN A 305 5.37 -17.36 -2.14
N PRO A 306 4.50 -18.33 -1.81
CA PRO A 306 4.27 -18.72 -0.42
C PRO A 306 5.56 -19.17 0.26
N LEU A 307 5.65 -19.05 1.58
CA LEU A 307 6.77 -19.59 2.34
C LEU A 307 6.58 -21.10 2.53
N ASP A 308 7.63 -21.89 2.28
CA ASP A 308 7.64 -23.29 2.69
C ASP A 308 7.97 -23.47 4.18
N GLU A 309 7.78 -24.67 4.72
CA GLU A 309 8.01 -24.95 6.15
C GLU A 309 9.46 -24.70 6.59
N SER A 310 10.43 -24.91 5.69
CA SER A 310 11.85 -24.67 5.97
C SER A 310 12.14 -23.16 6.02
N GLU A 311 11.63 -22.38 5.07
CA GLU A 311 11.72 -20.92 5.08
C GLU A 311 11.08 -20.34 6.34
N ILE A 312 9.89 -20.83 6.73
CA ILE A 312 9.22 -20.41 7.96
C ILE A 312 10.09 -20.68 9.18
N ALA A 313 10.71 -21.86 9.29
CA ALA A 313 11.58 -22.19 10.41
C ALA A 313 12.80 -21.26 10.49
N ILE A 314 13.48 -21.01 9.36
CA ILE A 314 14.63 -20.12 9.27
C ILE A 314 14.25 -18.68 9.67
N LEU A 315 13.13 -18.17 9.14
CA LEU A 315 12.67 -16.82 9.46
C LEU A 315 12.24 -16.69 10.93
N ARG A 316 11.68 -17.75 11.53
CA ARG A 316 11.35 -17.76 12.95
C ARG A 316 12.60 -17.64 13.81
N GLU A 317 13.63 -18.43 13.52
CA GLU A 317 14.93 -18.31 14.20
C GLU A 317 15.52 -16.92 14.02
N LEU A 318 15.54 -16.41 12.78
CA LEU A 318 16.10 -15.10 12.46
C LEU A 318 15.32 -13.95 13.12
N SER A 319 14.00 -14.06 13.26
CA SER A 319 13.18 -13.08 13.97
C SER A 319 13.55 -12.96 15.45
N GLN A 320 14.20 -13.98 16.02
CA GLN A 320 14.69 -13.98 17.39
C GLN A 320 16.20 -13.64 17.49
N SER A 321 16.82 -13.18 16.39
CA SER A 321 18.20 -12.70 16.39
C SER A 321 18.36 -11.39 17.17
N LYS A 322 19.58 -11.15 17.68
CA LYS A 322 19.97 -9.87 18.31
C LYS A 322 20.17 -8.73 17.32
N LEU A 323 20.35 -9.05 16.03
CA LEU A 323 20.48 -8.08 14.94
C LEU A 323 19.10 -7.45 14.69
N ALA A 324 18.93 -6.20 15.08
CA ALA A 324 17.67 -5.49 14.98
C ALA A 324 17.13 -5.48 13.54
N CYS A 325 18.00 -5.28 12.55
CA CYS A 325 17.58 -5.21 11.15
C CYS A 325 17.04 -6.55 10.64
N LEU A 326 17.83 -7.63 10.73
CA LEU A 326 17.45 -8.94 10.21
C LEU A 326 16.27 -9.55 10.99
N SER A 327 16.24 -9.35 12.32
CA SER A 327 15.14 -9.77 13.17
C SER A 327 13.81 -9.14 12.73
N THR A 328 13.82 -7.83 12.50
CA THR A 328 12.65 -7.08 12.05
C THR A 328 12.19 -7.49 10.66
N LEU A 329 13.10 -7.61 9.70
CA LEU A 329 12.78 -8.04 8.33
C LEU A 329 12.22 -9.47 8.30
N ALA A 330 12.76 -10.38 9.13
CA ALA A 330 12.27 -11.75 9.22
C ALA A 330 10.86 -11.84 9.83
N ALA A 331 10.60 -11.07 10.90
CA ALA A 331 9.28 -10.97 11.51
C ALA A 331 8.25 -10.36 10.53
N GLU A 332 8.64 -9.33 9.79
CA GLU A 332 7.79 -8.73 8.75
C GLU A 332 7.51 -9.72 7.62
N SER A 333 8.52 -10.47 7.14
CA SER A 333 8.35 -11.49 6.11
C SER A 333 7.35 -12.56 6.55
N LEU A 334 7.53 -13.12 7.75
CA LEU A 334 6.58 -14.08 8.32
C LEU A 334 5.17 -13.50 8.39
N THR A 335 5.03 -12.30 8.97
CA THR A 335 3.73 -11.64 9.16
C THR A 335 3.02 -11.44 7.84
N ARG A 336 3.69 -10.87 6.82
CA ARG A 336 3.07 -10.58 5.53
C ARG A 336 2.67 -11.83 4.74
N HIS A 337 3.29 -12.98 4.99
CA HIS A 337 2.92 -14.27 4.40
C HIS A 337 1.90 -15.06 5.23
N GLY A 338 1.27 -14.46 6.24
CA GLY A 338 0.20 -15.13 7.01
C GLY A 338 0.67 -15.82 8.29
N HIS A 339 1.91 -15.58 8.72
CA HIS A 339 2.47 -16.10 9.98
C HIS A 339 2.89 -14.95 10.90
N PRO A 340 1.96 -14.22 11.53
CA PRO A 340 2.27 -13.08 12.39
C PRO A 340 3.36 -13.40 13.42
N ALA A 341 4.40 -12.57 13.42
CA ALA A 341 5.59 -12.74 14.23
C ALA A 341 6.08 -11.37 14.72
N VAL A 342 6.74 -11.38 15.87
CA VAL A 342 7.26 -10.17 16.52
C VAL A 342 8.77 -10.31 16.63
N PRO A 343 9.56 -9.29 16.22
CA PRO A 343 11.00 -9.35 16.36
C PRO A 343 11.40 -9.34 17.84
N LEU A 344 12.56 -9.92 18.17
CA LEU A 344 13.05 -10.07 19.56
C LEU A 344 12.93 -8.77 20.38
N ARG A 345 13.29 -7.64 19.76
CA ARG A 345 13.34 -6.33 20.41
C ARG A 345 11.99 -5.60 20.48
N ALA A 346 10.93 -6.13 19.84
CA ALA A 346 9.57 -5.62 19.97
C ALA A 346 8.85 -6.24 21.18
N THR A 347 9.55 -6.27 22.32
CA THR A 347 9.04 -6.76 23.60
C THR A 347 9.22 -5.66 24.63
N PRO A 348 8.25 -5.44 25.53
CA PRO A 348 8.37 -4.40 26.54
C PRO A 348 9.53 -4.72 27.50
N ALA A 349 10.61 -3.96 27.38
CA ALA A 349 11.55 -3.72 28.46
C ALA A 349 11.29 -2.30 28.98
N TYR A 350 10.16 -2.11 29.67
CA TYR A 350 9.74 -0.78 30.07
C TYR A 350 10.25 -0.40 31.46
N GLU A 351 11.22 0.50 31.47
CA GLU A 351 11.47 1.43 32.58
C GLU A 351 10.60 2.66 32.30
N HIS A 352 9.66 3.00 33.18
CA HIS A 352 8.85 4.21 33.01
C HIS A 352 9.73 5.45 33.08
N SER A 353 9.73 6.26 32.02
CA SER A 353 10.13 7.66 32.10
C SER A 353 8.91 8.49 32.51
N GLU A 354 8.99 9.30 33.57
CA GLU A 354 7.91 10.25 33.88
C GLU A 354 7.75 11.23 32.71
N MET A 355 6.51 11.49 32.27
CA MET A 355 6.26 12.54 31.27
C MET A 355 6.80 13.86 31.82
N VAL A 356 7.75 14.46 31.12
CA VAL A 356 8.37 15.71 31.54
C VAL A 356 7.31 16.81 31.49
N GLU A 357 7.05 17.47 32.62
CA GLU A 357 6.15 18.64 32.65
C GLU A 357 6.73 19.78 31.80
N LYS A 358 5.85 20.48 31.08
CA LYS A 358 6.16 21.62 30.20
C LYS A 358 7.17 22.58 30.82
N SER A 359 8.31 22.77 30.13
CA SER A 359 9.26 23.85 30.46
C SER A 359 9.32 24.96 29.41
N THR A 360 8.75 24.76 28.22
CA THR A 360 8.82 25.72 27.09
C THR A 360 7.49 25.83 26.32
N ASP A 361 7.34 26.91 25.53
CA ASP A 361 6.17 27.16 24.66
C ASP A 361 6.18 26.31 23.36
N VAL A 362 7.23 25.51 23.12
CA VAL A 362 7.35 24.64 21.94
C VAL A 362 6.75 23.27 22.24
N VAL A 363 5.76 22.85 21.45
CA VAL A 363 5.16 21.51 21.58
C VAL A 363 6.11 20.48 20.96
N LEU A 364 6.59 19.54 21.76
CA LEU A 364 7.46 18.44 21.33
C LEU A 364 6.66 17.17 21.04
N PHE A 365 7.26 16.26 20.27
CA PHE A 365 6.70 14.94 19.98
C PHE A 365 6.30 14.17 21.24
N GLU A 366 7.14 14.23 22.29
CA GLU A 366 6.92 13.55 23.57
C GLU A 366 5.76 14.12 24.40
N ASP A 367 5.24 15.30 24.07
CA ASP A 367 4.12 15.93 24.79
C ASP A 367 2.79 15.19 24.54
N ARG A 368 2.70 14.42 23.46
CA ARG A 368 1.47 13.74 23.03
C ARG A 368 1.65 12.27 22.71
N ILE A 369 2.86 11.83 22.36
CA ILE A 369 3.17 10.43 22.02
C ILE A 369 4.09 9.84 23.09
N ASN A 370 3.76 8.64 23.56
CA ASN A 370 4.58 7.91 24.50
C ASN A 370 5.85 7.38 23.79
N VAL A 371 6.95 8.12 23.90
CA VAL A 371 8.24 7.80 23.27
C VAL A 371 8.79 6.45 23.72
N ASP A 372 8.57 6.06 24.98
CA ASP A 372 8.98 4.75 25.44
C ASP A 372 8.21 3.63 24.67
N SER A 373 6.96 3.88 24.28
CA SER A 373 6.08 2.87 23.62
C SER A 373 6.43 2.80 22.15
N TYR A 374 6.73 3.96 21.59
CA TYR A 374 7.34 4.10 20.28
C TYR A 374 8.62 3.25 20.22
N ALA A 375 9.58 3.46 21.12
CA ALA A 375 10.82 2.68 21.20
C ALA A 375 10.59 1.16 21.31
N ALA A 376 9.52 0.73 21.99
CA ALA A 376 9.20 -0.67 22.18
C ALA A 376 8.49 -1.34 20.99
N TYR A 377 7.61 -0.65 20.27
CA TYR A 377 6.68 -1.29 19.32
C TYR A 377 6.84 -0.87 17.86
N GLU A 378 7.65 0.14 17.55
CA GLU A 378 7.88 0.59 16.17
C GLU A 378 8.38 -0.51 15.22
N LEU A 379 9.11 -1.50 15.73
CA LEU A 379 9.65 -2.58 14.90
C LEU A 379 8.57 -3.49 14.28
N VAL A 380 7.32 -3.44 14.75
CA VAL A 380 6.21 -4.14 14.09
C VAL A 380 5.47 -3.28 13.07
N ARG A 381 5.89 -2.02 12.86
CA ARG A 381 5.35 -1.13 11.81
C ARG A 381 5.73 -1.68 10.42
N PRO A 382 4.81 -1.72 9.45
CA PRO A 382 5.12 -2.13 8.10
C PRO A 382 6.26 -1.30 7.48
N ALA A 383 7.14 -1.95 6.72
CA ALA A 383 8.31 -1.35 6.08
C ALA A 383 9.31 -0.64 7.00
N TYR A 384 9.23 -0.79 8.32
CA TYR A 384 10.08 -0.03 9.23
C TYR A 384 11.58 -0.28 8.99
N ALA A 385 12.00 -1.55 8.99
CA ALA A 385 13.38 -1.92 8.66
C ALA A 385 13.73 -1.69 7.18
N LYS A 386 12.73 -1.75 6.27
CA LYS A 386 12.93 -1.45 4.84
C LYS A 386 13.47 -0.03 4.62
N GLN A 387 13.05 0.94 5.44
CA GLN A 387 13.60 2.31 5.41
C GLN A 387 15.11 2.30 5.64
N SER A 388 15.57 1.62 6.68
CA SER A 388 16.99 1.53 7.03
C SER A 388 17.81 0.78 5.97
N VAL A 389 17.27 -0.29 5.39
CA VAL A 389 17.93 -1.01 4.28
C VAL A 389 18.06 -0.12 3.04
N ALA A 390 17.01 0.64 2.69
CA ALA A 390 17.03 1.54 1.55
C ALA A 390 18.04 2.69 1.75
N ILE A 391 18.11 3.25 2.96
CA ILE A 391 19.13 4.23 3.35
C ILE A 391 20.54 3.63 3.20
N ALA A 392 20.78 2.44 3.75
CA ALA A 392 22.08 1.77 3.66
C ALA A 392 22.50 1.48 2.21
N LEU A 393 21.56 1.15 1.31
CA LEU A 393 21.85 1.00 -0.12
C LEU A 393 22.40 2.28 -0.76
N HIS A 394 21.86 3.45 -0.41
CA HIS A 394 22.34 4.73 -0.93
C HIS A 394 23.62 5.19 -0.25
N LEU A 395 23.77 4.97 1.06
CA LEU A 395 25.04 5.24 1.76
C LEU A 395 26.18 4.36 1.22
N GLU A 396 25.91 3.11 0.87
CA GLU A 396 26.90 2.22 0.25
C GLU A 396 27.37 2.73 -1.12
N GLN A 397 26.53 3.45 -1.87
CA GLN A 397 26.95 4.09 -3.13
C GLN A 397 27.91 5.26 -2.90
N VAL A 398 27.74 5.98 -1.78
CA VAL A 398 28.58 7.13 -1.40
C VAL A 398 29.89 6.68 -0.79
N PHE A 399 29.85 5.79 0.20
CA PHE A 399 31.02 5.39 0.96
C PHE A 399 31.73 4.15 0.40
N GLN A 400 31.04 3.31 -0.39
CA GLN A 400 31.63 2.14 -1.06
C GLN A 400 32.41 1.22 -0.10
N GLY A 401 31.85 0.96 1.07
CA GLY A 401 32.48 0.18 2.14
C GLY A 401 33.62 0.89 2.90
N GLN A 402 33.93 2.15 2.59
CA GLN A 402 34.91 2.95 3.33
C GLN A 402 34.30 3.55 4.60
N ALA A 403 35.16 3.93 5.56
CA ALA A 403 34.75 4.68 6.73
C ALA A 403 34.15 6.04 6.33
N GLY A 404 33.15 6.49 7.07
CA GLY A 404 32.41 7.70 6.77
C GLY A 404 31.75 8.27 8.01
N HIS A 405 31.55 9.58 8.05
CA HIS A 405 30.87 10.25 9.14
C HIS A 405 29.56 10.84 8.62
N ILE A 406 28.45 10.44 9.24
CA ILE A 406 27.10 10.87 8.86
C ILE A 406 26.44 11.67 9.98
N LEU A 407 25.52 12.54 9.58
CA LEU A 407 24.60 13.21 10.50
C LEU A 407 23.25 12.49 10.47
N ASP A 408 22.71 12.11 11.63
CA ASP A 408 21.36 11.59 11.77
C ASP A 408 20.49 12.62 12.51
N VAL A 409 19.39 13.04 11.88
CA VAL A 409 18.58 14.19 12.31
C VAL A 409 17.18 13.75 12.68
N GLY A 410 16.74 14.12 13.88
CA GLY A 410 15.48 13.64 14.45
C GLY A 410 15.56 12.15 14.71
N THR A 411 16.65 11.72 15.35
CA THR A 411 17.00 10.30 15.54
C THR A 411 15.95 9.52 16.34
N GLY A 412 15.15 10.21 17.17
CA GLY A 412 14.23 9.58 18.10
C GLY A 412 14.96 8.60 19.01
N PRO A 413 14.39 7.42 19.29
CA PRO A 413 15.05 6.40 20.11
C PRO A 413 16.23 5.69 19.41
N GLY A 414 16.48 5.96 18.12
CA GLY A 414 17.67 5.49 17.40
C GLY A 414 17.57 4.12 16.72
N SER A 415 16.41 3.48 16.70
CA SER A 415 16.21 2.16 16.06
C SER A 415 16.62 2.14 14.57
N PRO A 416 16.25 3.13 13.73
CA PRO A 416 16.68 3.15 12.33
C PRO A 416 18.20 3.27 12.18
N LEU A 417 18.84 4.17 12.93
CA LEU A 417 20.29 4.32 12.93
C LEU A 417 20.99 3.03 13.38
N LYS A 418 20.45 2.35 14.40
CA LYS A 418 20.97 1.06 14.87
C LYS A 418 20.99 0.02 13.75
N MET A 419 19.93 -0.04 12.95
CA MET A 419 19.85 -0.94 11.79
C MET A 419 20.84 -0.53 10.70
N VAL A 420 20.98 0.77 10.40
CA VAL A 420 21.98 1.25 9.42
C VAL A 420 23.40 0.89 9.87
N LEU A 421 23.77 1.12 11.13
CA LEU A 421 25.09 0.81 11.68
C LEU A 421 25.34 -0.70 11.83
N GLU A 422 24.29 -1.51 12.00
CA GLU A 422 24.41 -2.97 11.87
C GLU A 422 24.82 -3.34 10.45
N LEU A 423 24.18 -2.77 9.42
CA LEU A 423 24.50 -3.07 8.02
C LEU A 423 25.83 -2.45 7.57
N MET A 424 26.22 -1.32 8.14
CA MET A 424 27.40 -0.52 7.77
C MET A 424 28.20 -0.11 9.02
N PRO A 425 28.89 -1.06 9.68
CA PRO A 425 29.56 -0.82 10.96
C PRO A 425 30.78 0.11 10.87
N GLN A 426 31.26 0.39 9.67
CA GLN A 426 32.38 1.31 9.42
C GLN A 426 31.97 2.80 9.50
N LEU A 427 30.68 3.10 9.63
CA LEU A 427 30.20 4.48 9.74
C LEU A 427 30.30 4.99 11.18
N GLU A 428 30.66 6.26 11.29
CA GLU A 428 30.50 7.08 12.49
C GLU A 428 29.24 7.94 12.31
N ALA A 429 28.50 8.19 13.39
CA ALA A 429 27.27 8.96 13.36
C ALA A 429 27.25 10.05 14.43
N THR A 430 26.94 11.28 14.04
CA THR A 430 26.47 12.31 14.97
C THR A 430 24.94 12.31 14.95
N THR A 431 24.31 12.18 16.12
CA THR A 431 22.85 12.15 16.24
C THR A 431 22.34 13.44 16.85
N VAL A 432 21.22 13.96 16.36
CA VAL A 432 20.64 15.23 16.82
C VAL A 432 19.15 15.04 17.05
N ASP A 433 18.71 15.22 18.31
CA ASP A 433 17.31 15.16 18.68
C ASP A 433 17.00 16.12 19.85
N PRO A 434 15.93 16.93 19.80
CA PRO A 434 15.58 17.84 20.89
C PRO A 434 14.86 17.17 22.08
N SER A 435 14.27 15.98 21.91
CA SER A 435 13.48 15.32 22.96
C SER A 435 14.38 14.70 24.04
N GLU A 436 14.07 14.98 25.32
CA GLU A 436 14.80 14.39 26.44
C GLU A 436 14.59 12.87 26.50
N THR A 437 13.35 12.43 26.31
CA THR A 437 13.00 11.02 26.40
C THR A 437 13.65 10.23 25.28
N ALA A 438 13.58 10.73 24.05
CA ALA A 438 14.25 10.14 22.89
C ALA A 438 15.77 10.05 23.12
N PHE A 439 16.38 11.13 23.59
CA PHE A 439 17.81 11.18 23.90
C PHE A 439 18.23 10.15 24.96
N ASN A 440 17.42 9.93 26.00
CA ASN A 440 17.68 8.92 27.02
C ASN A 440 17.66 7.50 26.45
N HIS A 441 16.68 7.18 25.58
CA HIS A 441 16.66 5.89 24.87
C HIS A 441 17.85 5.73 23.95
N LEU A 442 18.21 6.80 23.25
CA LEU A 442 19.33 6.82 22.33
C LEU A 442 20.65 6.51 23.04
N GLN A 443 20.92 7.16 24.17
CA GLN A 443 22.09 6.91 25.00
C GLN A 443 22.13 5.47 25.52
N LYS A 444 20.99 4.91 25.93
CA LYS A 444 20.91 3.51 26.36
C LYS A 444 21.18 2.55 25.20
N LEU A 445 20.59 2.81 24.02
CA LEU A 445 20.71 1.95 22.84
C LEU A 445 22.15 1.89 22.31
N PHE A 446 22.86 3.02 22.34
CA PHE A 446 24.24 3.15 21.87
C PHE A 446 25.27 3.14 22.99
N ASN A 447 24.91 2.70 24.20
CA ASN A 447 25.88 2.50 25.27
C ASN A 447 26.97 1.50 24.84
N GLY A 448 28.23 1.95 24.83
CA GLY A 448 29.38 1.16 24.35
C GLY A 448 29.65 1.26 22.84
N TYR A 449 28.98 2.15 22.11
CA TYR A 449 29.31 2.50 20.72
C TYR A 449 30.20 3.74 20.69
N ASP A 450 31.50 3.55 20.49
CA ASP A 450 32.46 4.68 20.41
C ASP A 450 32.28 5.53 19.14
N ASN A 451 31.58 5.00 18.13
CA ASN A 451 31.33 5.61 16.83
C ASN A 451 29.98 6.34 16.74
N VAL A 452 29.31 6.59 17.87
CA VAL A 452 28.04 7.32 17.91
C VAL A 452 28.15 8.49 18.90
N HIS A 453 27.92 9.70 18.40
CA HIS A 453 28.04 10.95 19.16
C HIS A 453 26.69 11.64 19.23
N SER A 454 26.04 11.57 20.41
CA SER A 454 24.68 12.08 20.57
C SER A 454 24.62 13.50 21.13
N LEU A 455 23.86 14.35 20.44
CA LEU A 455 23.60 15.74 20.81
C LEU A 455 22.10 15.93 21.08
N LYS A 456 21.77 16.41 22.29
CA LYS A 456 20.41 16.84 22.62
C LYS A 456 20.22 18.29 22.18
N ALA A 457 19.74 18.49 20.97
CA ALA A 457 19.60 19.81 20.35
C ALA A 457 18.60 19.77 19.19
N SER A 458 18.03 20.92 18.83
CA SER A 458 17.33 21.06 17.56
C SER A 458 18.34 21.24 16.41
N ILE A 459 18.04 20.65 15.25
CA ILE A 459 18.82 20.87 14.01
C ILE A 459 18.86 22.35 13.61
N THR A 460 17.82 23.11 13.93
CA THR A 460 17.72 24.55 13.63
C THR A 460 18.66 25.41 14.48
N GLU A 461 19.18 24.86 15.57
CA GLU A 461 20.06 25.55 16.53
C GLU A 461 21.53 25.16 16.36
N LEU A 462 21.83 24.15 15.53
CA LEU A 462 23.21 23.72 15.33
C LEU A 462 24.02 24.79 14.59
N PRO A 463 25.25 25.08 15.05
CA PRO A 463 26.16 25.92 14.29
C PRO A 463 26.55 25.24 12.98
N VAL A 464 27.01 26.03 12.01
CA VAL A 464 27.61 25.49 10.80
C VAL A 464 28.92 24.77 11.19
N PRO A 465 29.11 23.50 10.84
CA PRO A 465 30.26 22.72 11.25
C PRO A 465 31.51 23.16 10.48
N GLU A 466 32.66 23.17 11.16
CA GLU A 466 33.95 23.43 10.49
C GLU A 466 34.24 22.41 9.38
N ASN A 467 33.80 21.16 9.59
CA ASN A 467 33.88 20.07 8.63
C ASN A 467 32.46 19.57 8.31
N PRO A 468 31.81 20.09 7.26
CA PRO A 468 30.47 19.65 6.88
C PRO A 468 30.43 18.16 6.51
N TYR A 469 29.27 17.55 6.70
CA TYR A 469 29.04 16.13 6.46
C TYR A 469 28.93 15.84 4.96
N LEU A 470 29.37 14.63 4.55
CA LEU A 470 29.17 14.15 3.18
C LEU A 470 27.77 13.57 2.99
N ALA A 471 27.20 13.00 4.05
CA ALA A 471 25.86 12.44 4.05
C ALA A 471 25.13 12.75 5.36
N ALA A 472 23.83 13.00 5.26
CA ALA A 472 22.91 13.04 6.36
C ALA A 472 21.76 12.07 6.12
N ILE A 473 21.13 11.59 7.19
CA ILE A 473 19.93 10.76 7.15
C ILE A 473 18.87 11.32 8.11
N SER A 474 17.61 11.02 7.83
CA SER A 474 16.50 11.29 8.75
C SER A 474 15.37 10.30 8.50
N VAL A 475 14.81 9.74 9.57
CA VAL A 475 13.72 8.75 9.50
C VAL A 475 12.58 9.18 10.40
N GLY A 476 11.41 9.46 9.82
CA GLY A 476 10.18 9.75 10.57
C GLY A 476 10.16 11.09 11.32
N ALA A 477 11.08 12.02 11.04
CA ALA A 477 11.18 13.27 11.79
C ALA A 477 10.57 14.49 11.09
N SER A 478 10.52 14.50 9.76
CA SER A 478 10.20 15.72 8.98
C SER A 478 8.76 16.19 9.15
N HIS A 479 7.84 15.30 9.52
CA HIS A 479 6.44 15.63 9.77
C HIS A 479 6.14 16.15 11.18
N HIS A 480 7.14 16.17 12.07
CA HIS A 480 7.08 16.78 13.41
C HIS A 480 7.75 18.16 13.49
N LEU A 481 8.36 18.61 12.39
CA LEU A 481 9.11 19.85 12.31
C LEU A 481 8.51 20.77 11.23
N ASP A 482 8.81 22.07 11.30
CA ASP A 482 8.64 22.90 10.12
C ASP A 482 9.56 22.36 9.02
N THR A 483 8.95 21.83 7.96
CA THR A 483 9.67 21.10 6.93
C THR A 483 10.70 21.97 6.22
N PHE A 484 10.43 23.27 6.02
CA PHE A 484 11.35 24.16 5.32
C PHE A 484 12.55 24.54 6.19
N ASP A 485 12.31 24.88 7.46
CA ASP A 485 13.39 25.15 8.42
C ASP A 485 14.26 23.92 8.68
N PHE A 486 13.63 22.74 8.76
CA PHE A 486 14.32 21.45 8.82
C PHE A 486 15.27 21.25 7.62
N LEU A 487 14.75 21.35 6.40
CA LEU A 487 15.53 21.15 5.18
C LEU A 487 16.66 22.16 5.06
N THR A 488 16.39 23.46 5.28
CA THR A 488 17.41 24.52 5.17
C THR A 488 18.49 24.38 6.24
N SER A 489 18.15 23.91 7.44
CA SER A 489 19.11 23.66 8.52
C SER A 489 20.01 22.48 8.20
N VAL A 490 19.46 21.36 7.72
CA VAL A 490 20.27 20.20 7.27
C VAL A 490 21.15 20.58 6.09
N ARG A 491 20.65 21.37 5.13
CA ARG A 491 21.43 21.86 3.99
C ARG A 491 22.72 22.53 4.44
N ARG A 492 22.69 23.34 5.51
CA ARG A 492 23.88 24.04 6.06
C ARG A 492 24.91 23.12 6.68
N GLN A 493 24.52 21.91 7.08
CA GLN A 493 25.40 20.90 7.66
C GLN A 493 26.15 20.08 6.60
N LEU A 494 25.74 20.16 5.33
CA LEU A 494 26.27 19.33 4.25
C LEU A 494 27.30 20.06 3.37
N LYS A 495 28.28 19.30 2.89
CA LYS A 495 29.16 19.75 1.80
C LYS A 495 28.35 20.00 0.52
N PRO A 496 28.83 20.86 -0.40
CA PRO A 496 28.33 20.86 -1.78
C PRO A 496 28.39 19.45 -2.37
N ASP A 497 27.33 19.06 -3.10
CA ASP A 497 27.10 17.71 -3.60
C ASP A 497 26.95 16.60 -2.54
N GLY A 498 26.96 16.95 -1.25
CA GLY A 498 26.61 16.03 -0.17
C GLY A 498 25.16 15.56 -0.27
N ILE A 499 24.88 14.37 0.24
CA ILE A 499 23.54 13.77 0.13
C ILE A 499 22.76 13.88 1.45
N PHE A 500 21.45 14.06 1.35
CA PHE A 500 20.52 13.93 2.45
C PHE A 500 19.48 12.88 2.09
N ILE A 501 19.42 11.80 2.87
CA ILE A 501 18.45 10.72 2.66
C ILE A 501 17.34 10.85 3.70
N VAL A 502 16.13 11.15 3.24
CA VAL A 502 14.95 11.27 4.11
C VAL A 502 14.01 10.12 3.84
N SER A 503 13.66 9.37 4.88
CA SER A 503 12.59 8.37 4.82
C SER A 503 11.46 8.78 5.74
N ASP A 504 10.29 9.09 5.20
CA ASP A 504 9.19 9.60 6.00
C ASP A 504 7.81 9.24 5.46
N GLU A 505 6.81 9.37 6.32
CA GLU A 505 5.41 9.15 6.04
C GLU A 505 4.75 10.39 5.46
N MET A 506 4.07 10.20 4.34
CA MET A 506 3.39 11.27 3.63
C MET A 506 1.97 10.84 3.27
N ILE A 507 1.06 11.80 3.20
CA ILE A 507 -0.36 11.58 2.90
C ILE A 507 -0.69 11.92 1.45
N CYS A 508 -1.87 11.52 0.99
CA CYS A 508 -2.30 11.81 -0.39
C CYS A 508 -2.38 13.33 -0.60
N PRO A 509 -2.16 13.83 -1.82
CA PRO A 509 -2.38 15.24 -2.14
C PRO A 509 -3.79 15.70 -1.73
N PHE A 510 -3.87 16.89 -1.15
CA PHE A 510 -5.11 17.50 -0.69
C PHE A 510 -5.15 18.97 -1.06
N GLY A 511 -6.34 19.49 -1.38
CA GLY A 511 -6.55 20.90 -1.72
C GLY A 511 -7.18 21.73 -0.60
N ASP A 512 -7.75 21.07 0.42
CA ASP A 512 -8.44 21.70 1.53
C ASP A 512 -8.33 20.87 2.82
N ALA A 513 -8.84 21.43 3.93
CA ALA A 513 -8.80 20.79 5.25
C ALA A 513 -9.59 19.47 5.29
N ARG A 514 -10.69 19.35 4.55
CA ARG A 514 -11.51 18.14 4.50
C ARG A 514 -10.73 17.00 3.83
N GLY A 515 -10.12 17.27 2.68
CA GLY A 515 -9.29 16.35 1.92
C GLY A 515 -8.08 15.89 2.73
N ARG A 516 -7.43 16.81 3.47
CA ARG A 516 -6.33 16.45 4.36
C ARG A 516 -6.76 15.46 5.45
N LYS A 517 -7.87 15.74 6.15
CA LYS A 517 -8.37 14.86 7.21
C LYS A 517 -8.69 13.46 6.68
N LEU A 518 -9.34 13.35 5.52
CA LEU A 518 -9.61 12.07 4.87
C LEU A 518 -8.32 11.33 4.50
N ALA A 519 -7.33 12.04 3.95
CA ALA A 519 -6.04 11.46 3.59
C ALA A 519 -5.28 10.95 4.82
N LEU A 520 -5.28 11.72 5.92
CA LEU A 520 -4.64 11.34 7.19
C LEU A 520 -5.31 10.11 7.81
N ILE A 521 -6.64 10.12 7.95
CA ILE A 521 -7.40 8.98 8.50
C ILE A 521 -7.14 7.73 7.66
N SER A 522 -7.23 7.84 6.33
CA SER A 522 -7.03 6.68 5.45
C SER A 522 -5.62 6.13 5.52
N HIS A 523 -4.61 7.01 5.64
CA HIS A 523 -3.20 6.64 5.73
C HIS A 523 -2.89 5.82 7.00
N HIS A 524 -3.20 6.35 8.18
CA HIS A 524 -2.91 5.69 9.46
C HIS A 524 -3.72 4.42 9.64
N LEU A 525 -5.02 4.45 9.34
CA LEU A 525 -5.86 3.27 9.49
C LEU A 525 -5.47 2.14 8.53
N GLN A 526 -4.88 2.45 7.36
CA GLN A 526 -4.36 1.41 6.47
C GLN A 526 -3.19 0.66 7.11
N TYR A 527 -2.22 1.35 7.74
CA TYR A 527 -1.12 0.68 8.45
C TYR A 527 -1.63 -0.29 9.51
N ILE A 528 -2.63 0.15 10.28
CA ILE A 528 -3.27 -0.67 11.30
C ILE A 528 -3.97 -1.87 10.66
N ALA A 529 -4.81 -1.64 9.64
CA ALA A 529 -5.55 -2.70 8.96
C ALA A 529 -4.61 -3.78 8.38
N ASP A 530 -3.47 -3.38 7.81
CA ASP A 530 -2.44 -4.28 7.27
C ASP A 530 -1.78 -5.19 8.31
N THR A 531 -1.93 -4.88 9.61
CA THR A 531 -1.26 -5.56 10.72
C THR A 531 -2.19 -5.94 11.87
N LEU A 532 -3.51 -6.05 11.63
CA LEU A 532 -4.48 -6.60 12.59
C LEU A 532 -4.27 -8.11 12.83
N ALA A 533 -3.21 -8.46 13.56
CA ALA A 533 -2.82 -9.84 13.83
C ALA A 533 -3.91 -10.60 14.64
N PRO A 534 -4.14 -11.90 14.38
CA PRO A 534 -5.11 -12.71 15.09
C PRO A 534 -4.54 -13.12 16.46
N VAL A 535 -4.93 -12.42 17.52
CA VAL A 535 -4.54 -12.71 18.90
C VAL A 535 -5.60 -13.61 19.53
N PRO A 536 -5.25 -14.68 20.27
CA PRO A 536 -6.21 -15.51 20.98
C PRO A 536 -6.81 -14.75 22.17
N VAL A 537 -7.87 -13.97 21.90
CA VAL A 537 -8.50 -13.06 22.87
C VAL A 537 -9.01 -13.75 24.13
N ASP A 538 -9.39 -15.03 24.04
CA ASP A 538 -9.93 -15.82 25.17
C ASP A 538 -8.84 -16.18 26.20
N GLU A 539 -7.56 -16.02 25.85
CA GLU A 539 -6.41 -16.26 26.73
C GLU A 539 -5.90 -14.98 27.42
N LEU A 540 -6.48 -13.82 27.10
CA LEU A 540 -5.99 -12.51 27.56
C LEU A 540 -6.67 -12.03 28.85
N VAL A 541 -5.99 -11.13 29.56
CA VAL A 541 -6.63 -10.36 30.64
C VAL A 541 -7.57 -9.31 30.07
N SER A 542 -8.62 -8.95 30.82
CA SER A 542 -9.71 -8.09 30.35
C SER A 542 -9.30 -6.77 29.66
N PRO A 543 -8.29 -6.01 30.13
CA PRO A 543 -7.84 -4.80 29.42
C PRO A 543 -7.19 -5.09 28.06
N GLU A 544 -6.42 -6.17 27.93
CA GLU A 544 -5.76 -6.56 26.68
C GLU A 544 -6.76 -7.18 25.70
N GLU A 545 -7.70 -7.97 26.20
CA GLU A 545 -8.86 -8.42 25.42
C GLU A 545 -9.63 -7.22 24.84
N SER A 546 -9.92 -6.23 25.69
CA SER A 546 -10.63 -5.01 25.30
C SER A 546 -9.87 -4.25 24.22
N LEU A 547 -8.55 -4.05 24.39
CA LEU A 547 -7.66 -3.43 23.40
C LEU A 547 -7.81 -4.09 22.03
N VAL A 548 -7.71 -5.42 21.96
CA VAL A 548 -7.81 -6.17 20.71
C VAL A 548 -9.21 -6.02 20.09
N ARG A 549 -10.26 -6.28 20.87
CA ARG A 549 -11.64 -6.28 20.36
C ARG A 549 -12.06 -4.92 19.84
N VAL A 550 -11.78 -3.83 20.57
CA VAL A 550 -12.21 -2.49 20.15
C VAL A 550 -11.46 -2.02 18.89
N ILE A 551 -10.18 -2.35 18.74
CA ILE A 551 -9.38 -2.02 17.55
C ILE A 551 -9.86 -2.84 16.34
N GLN A 552 -9.95 -4.17 16.47
CA GLN A 552 -10.43 -5.05 15.38
C GLN A 552 -11.83 -4.67 14.91
N HIS A 553 -12.67 -4.18 15.81
CA HIS A 553 -14.02 -3.74 15.48
C HIS A 553 -14.05 -2.37 14.78
N ASN A 554 -13.41 -1.36 15.36
CA ASN A 554 -13.60 0.03 14.92
C ASN A 554 -12.71 0.45 13.75
N VAL A 555 -11.51 -0.10 13.62
CA VAL A 555 -10.57 0.32 12.56
C VAL A 555 -11.12 0.00 11.16
N PRO A 556 -11.60 -1.22 10.86
CA PRO A 556 -12.18 -1.51 9.54
C PRO A 556 -13.38 -0.61 9.22
N LEU A 557 -14.21 -0.28 10.22
CA LEU A 557 -15.36 0.62 10.06
C LEU A 557 -14.92 2.06 9.76
N ALA A 558 -13.99 2.62 10.53
CA ALA A 558 -13.49 3.97 10.31
C ALA A 558 -12.82 4.10 8.94
N LEU A 559 -12.07 3.08 8.53
CA LEU A 559 -11.42 3.06 7.23
C LEU A 559 -12.42 2.94 6.07
N PHE A 560 -13.47 2.13 6.24
CA PHE A 560 -14.60 2.07 5.29
C PHE A 560 -15.29 3.44 5.17
N GLU A 561 -15.61 4.09 6.30
CA GLU A 561 -16.25 5.41 6.34
C GLU A 561 -15.39 6.48 5.66
N ALA A 562 -14.07 6.51 5.94
CA ALA A 562 -13.14 7.43 5.30
C ALA A 562 -13.07 7.21 3.78
N ARG A 563 -12.97 5.96 3.33
CA ARG A 563 -12.86 5.61 1.91
C ARG A 563 -14.14 5.80 1.10
N THR A 564 -15.28 5.82 1.79
CA THR A 564 -16.59 6.14 1.19
C THR A 564 -16.96 7.62 1.34
N GLY A 565 -16.09 8.43 1.95
CA GLY A 565 -16.22 9.89 2.04
C GLY A 565 -17.03 10.40 3.24
N ASP A 566 -17.43 9.54 4.18
CA ASP A 566 -18.09 9.91 5.43
C ASP A 566 -17.07 10.36 6.49
N LEU A 567 -16.48 11.53 6.25
CA LEU A 567 -15.47 12.11 7.14
C LEU A 567 -15.98 12.28 8.57
N ALA A 568 -17.22 12.74 8.74
CA ALA A 568 -17.74 13.06 10.08
C ALA A 568 -17.81 11.81 10.96
N ARG A 569 -18.29 10.69 10.39
CA ARG A 569 -18.38 9.42 11.11
C ARG A 569 -17.00 8.80 11.34
N ALA A 570 -16.12 8.83 10.34
CA ALA A 570 -14.75 8.34 10.46
C ALA A 570 -13.97 9.08 11.55
N GLU A 571 -14.00 10.42 11.55
CA GLU A 571 -13.34 11.26 12.55
C GLU A 571 -13.91 11.01 13.95
N TYR A 572 -15.24 10.96 14.09
CA TYR A 572 -15.88 10.65 15.38
C TYR A 572 -15.44 9.28 15.90
N ARG A 573 -15.41 8.25 15.05
CA ARG A 573 -15.02 6.89 15.43
C ARG A 573 -13.57 6.83 15.88
N CYS A 574 -12.65 7.46 15.14
CA CYS A 574 -11.24 7.52 15.51
C CYS A 574 -11.04 8.19 16.87
N ARG A 575 -11.66 9.37 17.10
CA ARG A 575 -11.56 10.09 18.37
C ARG A 575 -12.15 9.29 19.53
N ASN A 576 -13.35 8.74 19.36
CA ASN A 576 -13.98 7.92 20.39
C ASN A 576 -13.18 6.65 20.70
N LEU A 577 -12.58 6.02 19.68
CA LEU A 577 -11.72 4.85 19.87
C LEU A 577 -10.50 5.21 20.74
N VAL A 578 -9.80 6.31 20.45
CA VAL A 578 -8.67 6.77 21.29
C VAL A 578 -9.11 7.04 22.73
N GLU A 579 -10.25 7.70 22.94
CA GLU A 579 -10.80 7.95 24.28
C GLU A 579 -11.19 6.67 25.05
N LEU A 580 -11.60 5.62 24.35
CA LEU A 580 -11.83 4.31 24.95
C LEU A 580 -10.51 3.64 25.33
N LEU A 581 -9.51 3.68 24.44
CA LEU A 581 -8.21 3.06 24.65
C LEU A 581 -7.43 3.71 25.80
N LYS A 582 -7.50 5.04 25.94
CA LYS A 582 -6.87 5.78 27.06
C LYS A 582 -7.39 5.39 28.45
N LYS A 583 -8.58 4.79 28.52
CA LYS A 583 -9.15 4.31 29.79
C LYS A 583 -8.65 2.92 30.19
N LEU A 584 -7.97 2.22 29.28
CA LEU A 584 -7.43 0.89 29.54
C LEU A 584 -6.14 1.00 30.34
N VAL A 585 -6.06 0.26 31.45
CA VAL A 585 -4.82 0.08 32.20
C VAL A 585 -4.17 -1.20 31.70
N LEU A 586 -3.30 -1.08 30.70
CA LEU A 586 -2.62 -2.22 30.09
C LEU A 586 -1.46 -2.70 31.01
N PRO A 587 -1.25 -4.02 31.15
CA PRO A 587 -0.14 -4.53 31.96
C PRO A 587 1.20 -4.17 31.33
N THR A 588 2.26 -4.07 32.13
CA THR A 588 3.60 -3.78 31.62
C THR A 588 4.13 -4.92 30.76
N GLN A 589 4.00 -6.16 31.25
CA GLN A 589 4.27 -7.36 30.46
C GLN A 589 3.00 -7.78 29.72
N SER A 590 3.15 -7.98 28.42
CA SER A 590 2.06 -8.43 27.57
C SER A 590 1.72 -9.90 27.84
N GLY A 591 0.43 -10.25 27.88
CA GLY A 591 -0.02 -11.64 27.97
C GLY A 591 0.28 -12.48 26.72
N HIS A 592 0.53 -11.83 25.57
CA HIS A 592 0.84 -12.50 24.31
C HIS A 592 1.78 -11.65 23.42
N PRO A 593 2.80 -12.23 22.74
CA PRO A 593 3.75 -11.45 21.93
C PRO A 593 3.08 -10.56 20.87
N LEU A 594 2.06 -11.08 20.16
CA LEU A 594 1.35 -10.35 19.10
C LEU A 594 0.61 -9.07 19.57
N LEU A 595 0.43 -8.86 20.87
CA LEU A 595 -0.11 -7.58 21.36
C LEU A 595 0.83 -6.39 21.10
N ALA A 596 2.10 -6.63 20.75
CA ALA A 596 2.98 -5.59 20.22
C ALA A 596 2.34 -4.84 19.03
N PHE A 597 1.64 -5.54 18.13
CA PHE A 597 0.90 -4.91 17.03
C PHE A 597 -0.19 -3.97 17.55
N TYR A 598 -1.01 -4.42 18.51
CA TYR A 598 -2.11 -3.63 19.05
C TYR A 598 -1.67 -2.44 19.90
N ARG A 599 -0.51 -2.56 20.57
CA ARG A 599 0.10 -1.44 21.27
C ARG A 599 0.66 -0.42 20.28
N LEU A 600 1.28 -0.85 19.19
CA LEU A 600 1.62 0.04 18.07
C LEU A 600 0.37 0.69 17.47
N HIS A 601 -0.72 -0.06 17.26
CA HIS A 601 -1.96 0.48 16.72
C HIS A 601 -2.56 1.57 17.60
N PHE A 602 -2.42 1.45 18.92
CA PHE A 602 -2.85 2.51 19.82
C PHE A 602 -2.01 3.79 19.60
N LEU A 603 -0.68 3.69 19.48
CA LEU A 603 0.18 4.84 19.15
C LEU A 603 -0.20 5.46 17.80
N GLU A 604 -0.47 4.65 16.79
CA GLU A 604 -0.92 5.11 15.48
C GLU A 604 -2.24 5.89 15.53
N LEU A 605 -3.16 5.46 16.39
CA LEU A 605 -4.42 6.16 16.60
C LEU A 605 -4.23 7.48 17.36
N GLU A 606 -3.30 7.52 18.32
CA GLU A 606 -2.93 8.75 19.01
C GLU A 606 -2.30 9.76 18.06
N ALA A 607 -1.36 9.32 17.21
CA ALA A 607 -0.75 10.12 16.15
C ALA A 607 -1.84 10.67 15.20
N LEU A 608 -2.70 9.79 14.67
CA LEU A 608 -3.82 10.17 13.81
C LEU A 608 -4.66 11.29 14.43
N VAL A 609 -5.08 11.16 15.69
CA VAL A 609 -5.92 12.17 16.35
C VAL A 609 -5.15 13.47 16.57
N ALA A 610 -3.88 13.42 16.98
CA ALA A 610 -3.03 14.61 17.10
C ALA A 610 -2.84 15.33 15.76
N GLY A 611 -2.70 14.59 14.65
CA GLY A 611 -2.58 15.15 13.31
C GLY A 611 -3.89 15.75 12.77
N LEU A 612 -5.05 15.27 13.21
CA LEU A 612 -6.36 15.88 12.90
C LEU A 612 -6.49 17.29 13.52
N ASP A 613 -5.85 17.51 14.66
CA ASP A 613 -5.86 18.77 15.41
C ASP A 613 -4.73 19.72 15.00
N TYR A 614 -3.85 19.31 14.06
CA TYR A 614 -2.70 20.09 13.57
C TYR A 614 -1.69 20.48 14.67
N GLU A 615 -1.69 19.78 15.80
CA GLU A 615 -0.88 20.16 16.97
C GLU A 615 0.58 19.67 16.88
N VAL A 616 0.81 18.43 16.43
CA VAL A 616 2.13 17.75 16.49
C VAL A 616 2.52 17.05 15.20
N GLU A 617 1.55 16.74 14.34
CA GLU A 617 1.77 15.97 13.12
C GLU A 617 1.31 16.75 11.89
N GLN A 618 2.29 17.34 11.20
CA GLN A 618 2.14 18.20 10.04
C GLN A 618 2.47 17.47 8.74
N LYS A 619 2.11 16.19 8.65
CA LYS A 619 2.28 15.38 7.44
C LYS A 619 1.85 16.14 6.19
N THR A 620 2.82 16.30 5.29
CA THR A 620 2.62 16.85 3.95
C THR A 620 2.43 15.72 2.93
N HIS A 621 2.33 16.06 1.65
CA HIS A 621 2.31 15.09 0.56
C HIS A 621 3.63 15.09 -0.22
N PRO A 622 3.98 13.99 -0.94
CA PRO A 622 5.29 13.80 -1.56
C PRO A 622 5.77 14.91 -2.49
N ARG A 623 4.86 15.44 -3.32
CA ARG A 623 5.19 16.55 -4.23
C ARG A 623 5.50 17.86 -3.50
N CYS A 624 4.77 18.17 -2.42
CA CYS A 624 5.04 19.38 -1.64
C CYS A 624 6.37 19.27 -0.91
N PHE A 625 6.69 18.10 -0.32
CA PHE A 625 8.01 17.86 0.26
C PHE A 625 9.13 18.06 -0.77
N ALA A 626 8.97 17.51 -1.99
CA ALA A 626 9.89 17.69 -3.09
C ALA A 626 10.11 19.17 -3.45
N ASP A 627 9.02 19.94 -3.60
CA ASP A 627 9.09 21.37 -3.93
C ASP A 627 9.77 22.20 -2.82
N LEU A 628 9.51 21.86 -1.56
CA LEU A 628 10.17 22.47 -0.39
C LEU A 628 11.67 22.12 -0.36
N ALA A 629 12.05 20.88 -0.66
CA ALA A 629 13.45 20.47 -0.75
C ALA A 629 14.20 21.23 -1.83
N CYS A 630 13.60 21.38 -3.02
CA CYS A 630 14.14 22.21 -4.10
C CYS A 630 14.33 23.66 -3.66
N SER A 631 13.33 24.23 -2.99
CA SER A 631 13.37 25.60 -2.48
C SER A 631 14.42 25.79 -1.37
N ALA A 632 14.71 24.74 -0.61
CA ALA A 632 15.72 24.73 0.46
C ALA A 632 17.17 24.54 -0.05
N GLY A 633 17.37 24.45 -1.37
CA GLY A 633 18.70 24.30 -1.98
C GLY A 633 19.15 22.86 -2.17
N PHE A 634 18.22 21.94 -2.44
CA PHE A 634 18.52 20.58 -2.85
C PHE A 634 18.07 20.29 -4.29
N ASP A 635 18.68 19.28 -4.91
CA ASP A 635 18.17 18.61 -6.10
C ASP A 635 17.71 17.19 -5.74
N ILE A 636 16.63 16.71 -6.34
CA ILE A 636 16.08 15.38 -6.03
C ILE A 636 16.74 14.36 -6.94
N SER A 637 17.76 13.68 -6.42
CA SER A 637 18.49 12.65 -7.16
C SER A 637 17.76 11.32 -7.26
N TYR A 638 16.91 10.99 -6.28
CA TYR A 638 16.13 9.75 -6.25
C TYR A 638 14.89 9.90 -5.38
N HIS A 639 13.82 9.22 -5.77
CA HIS A 639 12.58 9.09 -5.01
C HIS A 639 12.00 7.68 -5.20
N GLN A 640 11.49 7.11 -4.12
CA GLN A 640 10.76 5.84 -4.16
C GLN A 640 9.72 5.77 -3.04
N ARG A 641 8.53 5.26 -3.34
CA ARG A 641 7.54 4.89 -2.32
C ARG A 641 7.86 3.49 -1.79
N LEU A 642 8.41 3.42 -0.57
CA LEU A 642 8.82 2.17 0.08
C LEU A 642 7.62 1.34 0.54
N TYR A 643 6.58 2.01 1.02
CA TYR A 643 5.33 1.37 1.45
C TYR A 643 4.14 2.19 1.00
N ALA A 644 3.07 1.51 0.64
CA ALA A 644 1.86 2.13 0.11
C ALA A 644 0.71 2.00 1.12
N THR A 645 0.10 3.12 1.51
CA THR A 645 -1.12 3.11 2.33
C THR A 645 -2.37 3.53 1.56
N CYS A 646 -2.28 4.54 0.68
CA CYS A 646 -3.39 4.95 -0.18
C CYS A 646 -2.91 5.32 -1.58
N GLY A 647 -3.73 5.07 -2.60
CA GLY A 647 -3.41 5.42 -3.97
C GLY A 647 -2.46 4.45 -4.69
N ARG A 648 -2.43 4.51 -6.03
CA ARG A 648 -1.73 3.63 -6.96
C ARG A 648 -0.44 4.22 -7.56
N ASP A 649 -0.25 5.53 -7.50
CA ASP A 649 0.95 6.23 -8.01
C ASP A 649 2.09 6.26 -6.96
N GLU A 650 3.34 6.37 -7.41
CA GLU A 650 4.53 6.54 -6.57
C GLU A 650 4.51 7.85 -5.76
N TRP A 651 3.69 8.85 -6.14
CA TRP A 651 3.55 10.13 -5.43
C TRP A 651 2.32 10.22 -4.51
N GLU A 652 1.65 9.11 -4.24
CA GLU A 652 0.52 9.02 -3.29
C GLU A 652 0.94 8.50 -1.91
N ALA A 653 0.02 8.46 -0.93
CA ALA A 653 0.33 8.31 0.49
C ALA A 653 1.12 7.04 0.86
N GLY A 654 2.10 7.17 1.73
CA GLY A 654 2.84 6.01 2.23
C GLY A 654 4.15 6.41 2.89
N THR A 655 5.06 5.44 3.03
CA THR A 655 6.45 5.72 3.39
C THR A 655 7.22 6.02 2.12
N HIS A 656 7.87 7.18 2.06
CA HIS A 656 8.69 7.60 0.92
C HIS A 656 10.15 7.74 1.33
N LEU A 657 11.03 7.36 0.42
CA LEU A 657 12.45 7.65 0.47
C LEU A 657 12.76 8.75 -0.55
N PHE A 658 13.43 9.80 -0.11
CA PHE A 658 14.02 10.84 -0.96
C PHE A 658 15.52 10.84 -0.75
N VAL A 659 16.28 10.90 -1.85
CA VAL A 659 17.71 11.21 -1.82
C VAL A 659 17.91 12.58 -2.46
N LEU A 660 18.33 13.53 -1.63
CA LEU A 660 18.49 14.93 -1.97
C LEU A 660 19.97 15.25 -2.08
N ARG A 661 20.39 15.96 -3.13
CA ARG A 661 21.77 16.42 -3.32
C ARG A 661 21.86 17.91 -3.00
N ALA A 662 22.75 18.29 -2.09
CA ALA A 662 22.95 19.67 -1.65
C ALA A 662 23.60 20.52 -2.77
N LEU A 663 22.93 21.61 -3.19
CA LEU A 663 23.34 22.49 -4.30
C LEU A 663 24.28 23.61 -3.92
#